data_AF-A0AAV5A3D8-F1
#
_entry.id   AF-A0AAV5A3D8-F1
#
_cell.length_a   1.000
_cell.length_b   1.000
_cell.length_c   1.000
_cell.angle_alpha   90.00
_cell.angle_beta   90.00
_cell.angle_gamma   90.00
#
_symmetry.space_group_name_H-M   'P 1'
#
loop_
_entity.id
_entity.type
_entity.pdbx_description
1 polymer ?
#
loop_
_entity_poly.entity_id
_entity_poly.type
_entity_poly.pdbx_seq_one_letter_code
_entity_poly.pdbx_strand_id
1 'polypeptide(L)'
;MPEIQLSDTEDQLCFLLVEFTRTLPQAVECCIAGGWVRDKLLGLSSNDIDIALSMMGFPFAEQFSSFLQSKNIPCTRVTKVESRPDQPKHLETAKLGVLGLDLDFVNFRSEKYTSGSRIPVKVEFGTKRADTTRRDFTINALVYNVHTRSAEDPTSMGKTDLEDSVIRTPLTPKKTFLDDPLRVLRCIRFASRFSFVLVPELVEAARTEEVKLGVQDHFLDGIPVLFEGAKLVSEFKLGGEKNDNPSQEQDTTVSESKSEKRDDSLEERVAMGLFLRHQFIHSPTLDAHWTGTILFSLVQELVPLWRPNNDQDLLNPLNVGFIENEHQAVSIIQRYHTLIMKAEELDLIKAVDVPHLLNGHDLATLLGWRPGSWVKGKLAKVMEWQLKNPGGTKAECENWIKENAPLLCLIGRLYTSRLFRKAPAEKPLLFLYRNESCVVIGRNQNPWKEINFPALRSLNIPFLRRRSGGGTVYHDLGNTNYSIHLPRASFDRHYTSKIVQQALINIGINAEINERNDICCQGFKICIFLQYRVLTLNWKHVSGSAYKIVNKRAYHHGTMLITTELHKLGNSLRNTKDTMVTRGVASVRSPVHNLQMFNPSVTHDFFLQSMIAEFRRVYEINSEIQVLDDNPDMQALEFIQDGQKELQSWGWKYGQTPEFSYTLERTFPWGVVNVIIQAYHGLITECKIHGDIEDQEWVKELEKSLVGCKYGLLDEFVIDPVPNKQQDVITWLREEM
;
A
#
# COMPACT_ATOMS: atom_id res chain seq x y z
N MET A 1 24.53 -45.29 -21.51
CA MET A 1 24.65 -44.40 -20.34
C MET A 1 25.27 -45.15 -19.17
N PRO A 2 26.02 -44.46 -18.28
CA PRO A 2 26.47 -45.05 -17.03
C PRO A 2 25.28 -45.49 -16.15
N GLU A 3 25.47 -46.55 -15.37
CA GLU A 3 24.51 -46.91 -14.32
C GLU A 3 24.54 -45.87 -13.20
N ILE A 4 23.38 -45.62 -12.58
CA ILE A 4 23.27 -44.66 -11.48
C ILE A 4 24.08 -45.17 -10.28
N GLN A 5 25.05 -44.37 -9.85
CA GLN A 5 25.80 -44.61 -8.62
C GLN A 5 25.11 -43.90 -7.44
N LEU A 6 24.70 -44.67 -6.45
CA LEU A 6 24.15 -44.18 -5.19
C LEU A 6 25.27 -43.82 -4.21
N SER A 7 25.09 -42.75 -3.45
CA SER A 7 25.88 -42.54 -2.25
C SER A 7 25.51 -43.56 -1.17
N ASP A 8 26.35 -43.72 -0.15
CA ASP A 8 26.05 -44.60 1.00
C ASP A 8 24.70 -44.25 1.65
N THR A 9 24.37 -42.96 1.73
CA THR A 9 23.10 -42.47 2.28
C THR A 9 21.89 -42.79 1.40
N GLU A 10 22.04 -42.63 0.07
CA GLU A 10 20.97 -42.97 -0.89
C GLU A 10 20.76 -44.48 -1.00
N ASP A 11 21.83 -45.27 -0.93
CA ASP A 11 21.76 -46.74 -0.93
C ASP A 11 21.02 -47.26 0.30
N GLN A 12 21.35 -46.69 1.47
CA GLN A 12 20.66 -46.96 2.73
C GLN A 12 19.19 -46.54 2.66
N LEU A 13 18.87 -45.37 2.08
CA LEU A 13 17.49 -44.94 1.87
C LEU A 13 16.72 -45.93 1.00
N CYS A 14 17.26 -46.31 -0.16
CA CYS A 14 16.62 -47.29 -1.04
C CYS A 14 16.44 -48.64 -0.34
N PHE A 15 17.39 -49.08 0.49
CA PHE A 15 17.26 -50.30 1.29
C PHE A 15 16.07 -50.20 2.26
N LEU A 16 15.94 -49.10 3.00
CA LEU A 16 14.85 -48.87 3.94
C LEU A 16 13.48 -48.82 3.24
N LEU A 17 13.40 -48.19 2.07
CA LEU A 17 12.18 -48.15 1.27
C LEU A 17 11.77 -49.54 0.78
N VAL A 18 12.72 -50.36 0.31
CA VAL A 18 12.45 -51.75 -0.11
C VAL A 18 12.04 -52.61 1.08
N GLU A 19 12.70 -52.46 2.21
CA GLU A 19 12.37 -53.22 3.41
C GLU A 19 10.96 -52.86 3.91
N PHE A 20 10.63 -51.57 3.98
CA PHE A 20 9.31 -51.12 4.39
C PHE A 20 8.20 -51.58 3.44
N THR A 21 8.40 -51.44 2.13
CA THR A 21 7.39 -51.83 1.14
C THR A 21 7.05 -53.33 1.17
N ARG A 22 7.96 -54.20 1.64
CA ARG A 22 7.68 -55.63 1.90
C ARG A 22 6.77 -55.88 3.10
N THR A 23 6.66 -54.93 4.02
CA THR A 23 5.77 -55.02 5.20
C THR A 23 4.32 -54.63 4.87
N LEU A 24 4.10 -54.00 3.71
CA LEU A 24 2.77 -53.54 3.31
C LEU A 24 1.90 -54.69 2.78
N PRO A 25 0.58 -54.66 3.02
CA PRO A 25 -0.34 -55.73 2.61
C PRO A 25 -0.56 -55.80 1.09
N GLN A 26 -0.22 -54.75 0.35
CA GLN A 26 -0.34 -54.67 -1.10
C GLN A 26 1.04 -54.38 -1.70
N ALA A 27 1.32 -54.94 -2.88
CA ALA A 27 2.54 -54.64 -3.61
C ALA A 27 2.53 -53.16 -4.05
N VAL A 28 3.55 -52.41 -3.62
CA VAL A 28 3.71 -50.99 -3.94
C VAL A 28 4.91 -50.80 -4.86
N GLU A 29 4.67 -50.24 -6.04
CA GLU A 29 5.75 -49.69 -6.86
C GLU A 29 6.26 -48.42 -6.18
N CYS A 30 7.57 -48.40 -5.90
CA CYS A 30 8.26 -47.29 -5.29
C CYS A 30 9.42 -46.88 -6.20
N CYS A 31 9.41 -45.65 -6.67
CA CYS A 31 10.39 -45.13 -7.60
C CYS A 31 10.86 -43.74 -7.16
N ILE A 32 12.13 -43.41 -7.38
CA ILE A 32 12.58 -42.01 -7.37
C ILE A 32 12.32 -41.46 -8.77
N ALA A 33 11.69 -40.30 -8.91
CA ALA A 33 11.28 -39.77 -10.22
C ALA A 33 11.90 -38.41 -10.52
N GLY A 34 11.94 -38.03 -11.80
CA GLY A 34 12.17 -36.65 -12.20
C GLY A 34 13.65 -36.24 -12.21
N GLY A 35 13.93 -35.07 -11.65
CA GLY A 35 15.21 -34.37 -11.79
C GLY A 35 16.40 -35.14 -11.21
N TRP A 36 16.19 -35.83 -10.09
CA TRP A 36 17.24 -36.63 -9.45
C TRP A 36 17.78 -37.71 -10.39
N VAL A 37 16.91 -38.42 -11.11
CA VAL A 37 17.32 -39.53 -12.01
C VAL A 37 18.15 -39.00 -13.19
N ARG A 38 17.71 -37.89 -13.79
CA ARG A 38 18.45 -37.20 -14.87
C ARG A 38 19.82 -36.75 -14.39
N ASP A 39 19.87 -36.04 -13.27
CA ASP A 39 21.11 -35.44 -12.77
C ASP A 39 22.12 -36.53 -12.39
N LYS A 40 21.66 -37.63 -11.78
CA LYS A 40 22.49 -38.81 -11.52
C LYS A 40 23.08 -39.45 -12.77
N LEU A 41 22.28 -39.61 -13.84
CA LEU A 41 22.76 -40.16 -15.12
C LEU A 41 23.76 -39.23 -15.82
N LEU A 42 23.69 -37.92 -15.55
CA LEU A 42 24.67 -36.91 -16.01
C LEU A 42 25.90 -36.77 -15.08
N GLY A 43 25.97 -37.54 -13.98
CA GLY A 43 27.06 -37.44 -13.01
C GLY A 43 27.01 -36.20 -12.12
N LEU A 44 25.85 -35.55 -12.00
CA LEU A 44 25.61 -34.38 -11.15
C LEU A 44 25.00 -34.81 -9.79
N SER A 45 25.24 -34.01 -8.75
CA SER A 45 24.59 -34.17 -7.45
C SER A 45 23.19 -33.56 -7.42
N SER A 46 22.22 -34.27 -6.84
CA SER A 46 20.86 -33.77 -6.57
C SER A 46 20.45 -34.12 -5.15
N ASN A 47 19.89 -33.15 -4.42
CA ASN A 47 19.43 -33.33 -3.04
C ASN A 47 17.90 -33.41 -2.93
N ASP A 48 17.18 -33.14 -4.03
CA ASP A 48 15.73 -33.13 -4.08
C ASP A 48 15.25 -34.49 -4.61
N ILE A 49 14.63 -35.31 -3.74
CA ILE A 49 14.26 -36.69 -4.02
C ILE A 49 12.73 -36.83 -3.99
N ASP A 50 12.15 -36.88 -5.19
CA ASP A 50 10.73 -37.17 -5.39
C ASP A 50 10.47 -38.69 -5.38
N ILE A 51 9.84 -39.21 -4.32
CA ILE A 51 9.40 -40.60 -4.22
C ILE A 51 8.00 -40.75 -4.84
N ALA A 52 7.94 -41.34 -6.03
CA ALA A 52 6.72 -41.65 -6.76
C ALA A 52 6.21 -43.07 -6.45
N LEU A 53 4.93 -43.17 -6.08
CA LEU A 53 4.33 -44.37 -5.50
C LEU A 53 3.07 -44.84 -6.25
N SER A 54 2.84 -46.16 -6.26
CA SER A 54 1.55 -46.75 -6.64
C SER A 54 0.51 -46.75 -5.50
N MET A 55 0.65 -45.86 -4.52
CA MET A 55 -0.37 -45.56 -3.51
C MET A 55 -0.28 -44.09 -3.10
N MET A 56 -1.20 -43.63 -2.23
CA MET A 56 -1.21 -42.25 -1.74
C MET A 56 0.06 -41.91 -0.94
N GLY A 57 0.68 -40.77 -1.26
CA GLY A 57 1.97 -40.37 -0.69
C GLY A 57 1.93 -40.08 0.82
N PHE A 58 0.90 -39.37 1.31
CA PHE A 58 0.80 -39.02 2.73
C PHE A 58 0.62 -40.24 3.66
N PRO A 59 -0.33 -41.16 3.42
CA PRO A 59 -0.44 -42.38 4.22
C PRO A 59 0.82 -43.28 4.17
N PHE A 60 1.53 -43.29 3.03
CA PHE A 60 2.81 -44.00 2.92
C PHE A 60 3.87 -43.37 3.81
N ALA A 61 4.02 -42.03 3.77
CA ALA A 61 5.00 -41.31 4.55
C ALA A 61 4.79 -41.47 6.07
N GLU A 62 3.54 -41.46 6.55
CA GLU A 62 3.22 -41.69 7.98
C GLU A 62 3.60 -43.11 8.45
N GLN A 63 3.26 -44.11 7.65
CA GLN A 63 3.60 -45.50 7.95
C GLN A 63 5.12 -45.74 7.84
N PHE A 64 5.78 -45.13 6.85
CA PHE A 64 7.23 -45.21 6.70
C PHE A 64 7.96 -44.53 7.87
N SER A 65 7.51 -43.35 8.31
CA SER A 65 8.03 -42.69 9.51
C SER A 65 7.88 -43.58 10.76
N SER A 66 6.76 -44.26 10.91
CA SER A 66 6.53 -45.18 12.04
C SER A 66 7.46 -46.40 11.97
N PHE A 67 7.71 -46.92 10.76
CA PHE A 67 8.68 -47.98 10.52
C PHE A 67 10.11 -47.54 10.87
N LEU A 68 10.53 -46.35 10.45
CA LEU A 68 11.84 -45.78 10.78
C LEU A 68 12.03 -45.61 12.28
N GLN A 69 10.99 -45.14 12.98
CA GLN A 69 10.99 -45.05 14.45
C GLN A 69 11.16 -46.42 15.11
N SER A 70 10.49 -47.47 14.61
CA SER A 70 10.66 -48.82 15.16
C SER A 70 12.07 -49.39 14.96
N LYS A 71 12.83 -48.86 13.99
CA LYS A 71 14.25 -49.17 13.74
C LYS A 71 15.24 -48.20 14.41
N ASN A 72 14.76 -47.28 15.23
CA ASN A 72 15.57 -46.21 15.86
C ASN A 72 16.33 -45.34 14.85
N ILE A 73 15.78 -45.12 13.66
CA ILE A 73 16.36 -44.24 12.63
C ILE A 73 15.73 -42.84 12.78
N PRO A 74 16.53 -41.78 13.04
CA PRO A 74 16.01 -40.43 13.16
C PRO A 74 15.36 -39.94 11.87
N CYS A 75 14.17 -39.38 11.97
CA CYS A 75 13.48 -38.71 10.87
C CYS A 75 12.73 -37.46 11.37
N THR A 76 12.45 -36.52 10.49
CA THR A 76 11.63 -35.36 10.82
C THR A 76 10.15 -35.73 10.91
N ARG A 77 9.31 -34.80 11.39
CA ARG A 77 7.86 -35.01 11.41
C ARG A 77 7.31 -34.93 9.98
N VAL A 78 6.53 -35.94 9.58
CA VAL A 78 5.79 -35.91 8.31
C VAL A 78 4.94 -34.65 8.27
N THR A 79 5.18 -33.81 7.27
CA THR A 79 4.43 -32.57 7.07
C THR A 79 3.52 -32.75 5.87
N LYS A 80 2.22 -32.59 6.09
CA LYS A 80 1.23 -32.50 5.00
C LYS A 80 1.30 -31.11 4.40
N VAL A 81 1.63 -31.01 3.12
CA VAL A 81 1.48 -29.74 2.40
C VAL A 81 0.02 -29.64 1.99
N GLU A 82 -0.79 -28.92 2.78
CA GLU A 82 -2.19 -28.69 2.44
C GLU A 82 -2.32 -27.75 1.23
N SER A 83 -3.26 -28.08 0.35
CA SER A 83 -3.62 -27.29 -0.83
C SER A 83 -3.97 -25.85 -0.43
N ARG A 84 -3.21 -24.86 -0.94
CA ARG A 84 -3.64 -23.44 -0.91
C ARG A 84 -4.93 -23.27 -1.75
N PRO A 85 -5.82 -22.30 -1.43
CA PRO A 85 -7.05 -22.05 -2.20
C PRO A 85 -6.81 -21.69 -3.68
N ASP A 86 -5.60 -21.27 -4.00
CA ASP A 86 -5.04 -20.85 -5.28
C ASP A 86 -4.22 -21.98 -5.98
N GLN A 87 -4.22 -23.20 -5.41
CA GLN A 87 -3.65 -24.42 -5.97
C GLN A 87 -4.72 -25.55 -5.95
N PRO A 88 -4.66 -26.56 -6.85
CA PRO A 88 -5.73 -27.53 -6.97
C PRO A 88 -5.86 -28.38 -5.71
N LYS A 89 -7.11 -28.54 -5.26
CA LYS A 89 -7.59 -29.27 -4.07
C LYS A 89 -7.18 -30.77 -3.97
N HIS A 90 -6.26 -31.26 -4.79
CA HIS A 90 -5.98 -32.70 -4.97
C HIS A 90 -4.48 -33.09 -5.01
N LEU A 91 -3.53 -32.18 -4.80
CA LEU A 91 -2.10 -32.49 -4.74
C LEU A 91 -1.62 -32.63 -3.30
N GLU A 92 -2.05 -33.68 -2.62
CA GLU A 92 -1.49 -34.03 -1.31
C GLU A 92 -0.05 -34.53 -1.49
N THR A 93 0.92 -33.70 -1.14
CA THR A 93 2.34 -34.09 -1.04
C THR A 93 2.73 -34.16 0.43
N ALA A 94 3.55 -35.15 0.75
CA ALA A 94 4.06 -35.34 2.11
C ALA A 94 5.57 -35.20 2.12
N LYS A 95 6.08 -34.37 3.04
CA LYS A 95 7.51 -34.15 3.21
C LYS A 95 8.03 -34.90 4.42
N LEU A 96 9.18 -35.55 4.29
CA LEU A 96 9.89 -36.24 5.37
C LEU A 96 11.39 -36.11 5.15
N GLY A 97 12.11 -35.68 6.18
CA GLY A 97 13.57 -35.66 6.21
C GLY A 97 14.11 -36.91 6.89
N VAL A 98 15.03 -37.63 6.26
CA VAL A 98 15.64 -38.86 6.80
C VAL A 98 17.08 -38.99 6.28
N LEU A 99 18.02 -39.43 7.14
CA LEU A 99 19.45 -39.55 6.78
C LEU A 99 20.09 -38.25 6.23
N GLY A 100 19.55 -37.08 6.58
CA GLY A 100 20.00 -35.79 6.05
C GLY A 100 19.51 -35.49 4.61
N LEU A 101 18.60 -36.30 4.08
CA LEU A 101 17.94 -36.13 2.80
C LEU A 101 16.50 -35.63 3.01
N ASP A 102 16.05 -34.72 2.16
CA ASP A 102 14.65 -34.26 2.14
C ASP A 102 13.88 -35.04 1.06
N LEU A 103 12.79 -35.71 1.47
CA LEU A 103 11.99 -36.56 0.60
C LEU A 103 10.59 -35.99 0.41
N ASP A 104 10.16 -35.93 -0.85
CA ASP A 104 8.79 -35.59 -1.24
C ASP A 104 8.07 -36.84 -1.74
N PHE A 105 7.03 -37.27 -1.01
CA PHE A 105 6.22 -38.44 -1.37
C PHE A 105 5.03 -38.02 -2.22
N VAL A 106 4.97 -38.56 -3.43
CA VAL A 106 3.94 -38.30 -4.43
C VAL A 106 3.36 -39.61 -4.95
N ASN A 107 2.05 -39.65 -5.21
CA ASN A 107 1.47 -40.77 -5.93
C ASN A 107 1.63 -40.59 -7.45
N PHE A 108 1.65 -41.70 -8.19
CA PHE A 108 1.47 -41.63 -9.63
C PHE A 108 0.12 -40.98 -9.95
N ARG A 109 0.15 -39.98 -10.85
CA ARG A 109 -1.06 -39.24 -11.22
C ARG A 109 -1.26 -39.21 -12.72
N SER A 110 -2.53 -39.10 -13.10
CA SER A 110 -3.00 -38.80 -14.44
C SER A 110 -3.74 -37.46 -14.40
N GLU A 111 -3.47 -36.58 -15.36
CA GLU A 111 -3.94 -35.20 -15.34
C GLU A 111 -4.81 -34.91 -16.57
N LYS A 112 -5.92 -34.20 -16.37
CA LYS A 112 -6.76 -33.66 -17.44
C LYS A 112 -6.81 -32.14 -17.35
N TYR A 113 -6.37 -31.49 -18.42
CA TYR A 113 -6.38 -30.05 -18.60
C TYR A 113 -7.62 -29.62 -19.41
N THR A 114 -8.11 -28.40 -19.16
CA THR A 114 -9.15 -27.75 -19.98
C THR A 114 -8.61 -26.44 -20.54
N SER A 115 -9.26 -25.89 -21.56
CA SER A 115 -8.80 -24.72 -22.32
C SER A 115 -8.76 -23.38 -21.57
N GLY A 116 -8.84 -23.38 -20.23
CA GLY A 116 -8.92 -22.16 -19.42
C GLY A 116 -8.16 -22.20 -18.09
N SER A 117 -7.32 -23.22 -17.86
CA SER A 117 -6.41 -23.23 -16.69
C SER A 117 -5.16 -24.07 -16.96
N ARG A 118 -3.98 -23.52 -16.64
CA ARG A 118 -2.72 -24.28 -16.53
C ARG A 118 -2.71 -25.30 -15.38
N ILE A 119 -3.71 -25.22 -14.50
CA ILE A 119 -3.89 -26.15 -13.40
C ILE A 119 -4.83 -27.26 -13.89
N PRO A 120 -4.45 -28.54 -13.75
CA PRO A 120 -5.31 -29.63 -14.19
C PRO A 120 -6.63 -29.62 -13.41
N VAL A 121 -7.75 -29.65 -14.15
CA VAL A 121 -9.11 -29.65 -13.58
C VAL A 121 -9.42 -30.95 -12.87
N LYS A 122 -8.77 -32.04 -13.29
CA LYS A 122 -8.89 -33.35 -12.67
C LYS A 122 -7.51 -34.01 -12.55
N VAL A 123 -7.16 -34.39 -11.33
CA VAL A 123 -5.99 -35.23 -11.01
C VAL A 123 -6.53 -36.56 -10.49
N GLU A 124 -6.22 -37.64 -11.19
CA GLU A 124 -6.63 -39.00 -10.83
C GLU A 124 -5.40 -39.85 -10.48
N PHE A 125 -5.63 -40.91 -9.72
CA PHE A 125 -4.60 -41.93 -9.48
C PHE A 125 -4.20 -42.58 -10.81
N GLY A 126 -2.90 -42.58 -11.12
CA GLY A 126 -2.36 -42.96 -12.44
C GLY A 126 -1.43 -44.17 -12.40
N THR A 127 -1.07 -44.67 -13.58
CA THR A 127 0.03 -45.63 -13.72
C THR A 127 1.37 -44.91 -13.84
N LYS A 128 2.48 -45.60 -13.56
CA LYS A 128 3.84 -45.09 -13.79
C LYS A 128 4.04 -44.51 -15.19
N ARG A 129 3.46 -45.15 -16.22
CA ARG A 129 3.50 -44.65 -17.60
C ARG A 129 2.66 -43.38 -17.79
N ALA A 130 1.48 -43.29 -17.18
CA ALA A 130 0.68 -42.08 -17.22
C ALA A 130 1.39 -40.90 -16.53
N ASP A 131 2.04 -41.15 -15.39
CA ASP A 131 2.78 -40.13 -14.62
C ASP A 131 4.01 -39.58 -15.37
N THR A 132 4.74 -40.45 -16.06
CA THR A 132 5.90 -40.05 -16.85
C THR A 132 5.50 -39.34 -18.14
N THR A 133 4.42 -39.76 -18.78
CA THR A 133 3.93 -39.16 -20.03
C THR A 133 3.36 -37.75 -19.85
N ARG A 134 2.82 -37.40 -18.67
CA ARG A 134 2.32 -36.04 -18.38
C ARG A 134 3.43 -35.04 -18.03
N ARG A 135 4.66 -35.51 -17.76
CA ARG A 135 5.79 -34.65 -17.40
C ARG A 135 6.19 -33.75 -18.56
N ASP A 136 7.01 -32.75 -18.26
CA ASP A 136 7.39 -31.73 -19.21
C ASP A 136 8.29 -32.28 -20.33
N PHE A 137 9.36 -32.98 -19.97
CA PHE A 137 10.34 -33.51 -20.94
C PHE A 137 10.69 -34.97 -20.69
N THR A 138 11.06 -35.69 -21.76
CA THR A 138 11.47 -37.10 -21.72
C THR A 138 12.64 -37.33 -20.76
N ILE A 139 13.62 -36.40 -20.75
CA ILE A 139 14.75 -36.42 -19.81
C ILE A 139 14.32 -36.30 -18.34
N ASN A 140 13.15 -35.74 -18.04
CA ASN A 140 12.55 -35.65 -16.70
C ASN A 140 11.49 -36.72 -16.45
N ALA A 141 11.22 -37.56 -17.44
CA ALA A 141 10.25 -38.65 -17.37
C ALA A 141 10.89 -40.00 -17.01
N LEU A 142 12.16 -39.97 -16.58
CA LEU A 142 12.91 -41.10 -16.07
C LEU A 142 12.54 -41.39 -14.61
N VAL A 143 12.56 -42.66 -14.25
CA VAL A 143 12.27 -43.15 -12.90
C VAL A 143 13.31 -44.18 -12.49
N TYR A 144 13.75 -44.15 -11.25
CA TYR A 144 14.66 -45.12 -10.66
C TYR A 144 13.87 -46.05 -9.75
N ASN A 145 13.75 -47.31 -10.13
CA ASN A 145 13.01 -48.29 -9.36
C ASN A 145 13.87 -48.78 -8.19
N VAL A 146 13.42 -48.51 -6.96
CA VAL A 146 14.18 -48.83 -5.75
C VAL A 146 14.29 -50.33 -5.51
N HIS A 147 13.37 -51.13 -6.07
CA HIS A 147 13.34 -52.59 -5.94
C HIS A 147 14.34 -53.27 -6.87
N THR A 148 14.40 -52.85 -8.13
CA THR A 148 15.34 -53.40 -9.13
C THR A 148 16.70 -52.72 -9.10
N ARG A 149 16.84 -51.61 -8.37
CA ARG A 149 18.04 -50.76 -8.32
C ARG A 149 18.50 -50.32 -9.70
N SER A 150 17.55 -49.96 -10.56
CA SER A 150 17.83 -49.57 -11.94
C SER A 150 16.93 -48.44 -12.43
N ALA A 151 17.49 -47.61 -13.31
CA ALA A 151 16.72 -46.59 -14.01
C ALA A 151 15.83 -47.23 -15.08
N GLU A 152 14.54 -46.90 -15.07
CA GLU A 152 13.55 -47.26 -16.06
C GLU A 152 13.16 -46.03 -16.89
N ASP A 153 12.81 -46.27 -18.15
CA ASP A 153 12.33 -45.24 -19.06
C ASP A 153 10.97 -45.65 -19.63
N PRO A 154 9.86 -45.33 -18.95
CA PRO A 154 8.52 -45.67 -19.43
C PRO A 154 8.11 -44.95 -20.72
N THR A 155 8.85 -43.92 -21.14
CA THR A 155 8.65 -43.20 -22.41
C THR A 155 9.40 -43.83 -23.57
N SER A 156 10.38 -44.70 -23.28
CA SER A 156 11.32 -45.31 -24.23
C SER A 156 12.20 -44.32 -25.00
N MET A 157 12.21 -43.04 -24.62
CA MET A 157 12.92 -41.96 -25.31
C MET A 157 13.84 -41.18 -24.38
N GLY A 158 13.51 -41.05 -23.09
CA GLY A 158 14.25 -40.20 -22.14
C GLY A 158 15.72 -40.57 -21.96
N LYS A 159 16.09 -41.86 -22.00
CA LYS A 159 17.51 -42.26 -21.91
C LYS A 159 18.26 -41.90 -23.19
N THR A 160 17.66 -42.15 -24.34
CA THR A 160 18.25 -41.84 -25.66
C THR A 160 18.36 -40.33 -25.85
N ASP A 161 17.32 -39.56 -25.53
CA ASP A 161 17.36 -38.10 -25.59
C ASP A 161 18.42 -37.52 -24.62
N LEU A 162 18.65 -38.16 -23.46
CA LEU A 162 19.73 -37.77 -22.53
C LEU A 162 21.13 -38.07 -23.09
N GLU A 163 21.30 -39.20 -23.79
CA GLU A 163 22.54 -39.56 -24.50
C GLU A 163 22.83 -38.63 -25.67
N ASP A 164 21.81 -38.36 -26.48
CA ASP A 164 21.89 -37.51 -27.67
C ASP A 164 21.96 -36.01 -27.32
N SER A 165 21.85 -35.67 -26.03
CA SER A 165 21.82 -34.29 -25.53
C SER A 165 20.70 -33.46 -26.16
N VAL A 166 19.50 -34.03 -26.18
CA VAL A 166 18.30 -33.49 -26.82
C VAL A 166 17.18 -33.26 -25.80
N ILE A 167 16.44 -32.17 -25.96
CA ILE A 167 15.20 -31.91 -25.23
C ILE A 167 14.01 -32.29 -26.12
N ARG A 168 13.15 -33.18 -25.62
CA ARG A 168 11.92 -33.63 -26.27
C ARG A 168 10.78 -33.75 -25.25
N THR A 169 9.53 -33.58 -25.67
CA THR A 169 8.34 -33.80 -24.84
C THR A 169 7.85 -35.25 -24.96
N PRO A 170 7.32 -35.88 -23.91
CA PRO A 170 6.76 -37.24 -24.00
C PRO A 170 5.52 -37.34 -24.90
N LEU A 171 4.72 -36.27 -24.94
CA LEU A 171 3.57 -36.11 -25.84
C LEU A 171 3.91 -35.13 -26.97
N THR A 172 2.96 -34.89 -27.87
CA THR A 172 3.15 -33.89 -28.93
C THR A 172 3.47 -32.51 -28.33
N PRO A 173 4.53 -31.83 -28.80
CA PRO A 173 4.96 -30.53 -28.25
C PRO A 173 3.84 -29.50 -28.10
N LYS A 174 2.97 -29.40 -29.13
CA LYS A 174 1.82 -28.50 -29.13
C LYS A 174 0.87 -28.78 -27.95
N LYS A 175 0.55 -30.05 -27.67
CA LYS A 175 -0.31 -30.41 -26.55
C LYS A 175 0.37 -30.08 -25.22
N THR A 176 1.64 -30.44 -25.08
CA THR A 176 2.41 -30.18 -23.87
C THR A 176 2.51 -28.69 -23.54
N PHE A 177 2.67 -27.82 -24.53
CA PHE A 177 2.69 -26.36 -24.33
C PHE A 177 1.30 -25.77 -24.09
N LEU A 178 0.24 -26.31 -24.68
CA LEU A 178 -1.13 -25.87 -24.38
C LEU A 178 -1.58 -26.28 -22.97
N ASP A 179 -1.15 -27.45 -22.50
CA ASP A 179 -1.42 -27.91 -21.13
C ASP A 179 -0.72 -27.00 -20.09
N ASP A 180 0.50 -26.53 -20.40
CA ASP A 180 1.27 -25.64 -19.52
C ASP A 180 2.28 -24.80 -20.34
N PRO A 181 1.94 -23.53 -20.66
CA PRO A 181 2.78 -22.67 -21.51
C PRO A 181 4.16 -22.36 -20.91
N LEU A 182 4.32 -22.43 -19.58
CA LEU A 182 5.62 -22.24 -18.92
C LEU A 182 6.62 -23.35 -19.24
N ARG A 183 6.17 -24.46 -19.85
CA ARG A 183 7.07 -25.50 -20.38
C ARG A 183 7.94 -24.96 -21.51
N VAL A 184 7.52 -23.95 -22.27
CA VAL A 184 8.38 -23.29 -23.28
C VAL A 184 9.61 -22.65 -22.61
N LEU A 185 9.41 -21.92 -21.51
CA LEU A 185 10.53 -21.32 -20.76
C LEU A 185 11.41 -22.40 -20.12
N ARG A 186 10.80 -23.48 -19.62
CA ARG A 186 11.57 -24.60 -19.06
C ARG A 186 12.40 -25.34 -20.09
N CYS A 187 11.94 -25.53 -21.33
CA CYS A 187 12.77 -26.19 -22.36
C CYS A 187 14.01 -25.35 -22.67
N ILE A 188 13.86 -24.02 -22.81
CA ILE A 188 14.99 -23.09 -23.00
C ILE A 188 15.95 -23.15 -21.81
N ARG A 189 15.42 -23.13 -20.58
CA ARG A 189 16.23 -23.22 -19.37
C ARG A 189 17.03 -24.52 -19.30
N PHE A 190 16.41 -25.66 -19.60
CA PHE A 190 17.08 -26.97 -19.57
C PHE A 190 18.10 -27.10 -20.71
N ALA A 191 17.75 -26.67 -21.92
CA ALA A 191 18.66 -26.62 -23.06
C ALA A 191 19.89 -25.77 -22.73
N SER A 192 19.71 -24.60 -22.13
CA SER A 192 20.81 -23.72 -21.72
C SER A 192 21.65 -24.31 -20.59
N ARG A 193 21.00 -24.86 -19.54
CA ARG A 193 21.70 -25.42 -18.37
C ARG A 193 22.56 -26.63 -18.71
N PHE A 194 22.07 -27.51 -19.57
CA PHE A 194 22.75 -28.75 -19.92
C PHE A 194 23.48 -28.69 -21.27
N SER A 195 23.40 -27.55 -21.97
CA SER A 195 23.92 -27.40 -23.34
C SER A 195 23.30 -28.41 -24.33
N PHE A 196 22.00 -28.66 -24.20
CA PHE A 196 21.25 -29.61 -25.03
C PHE A 196 20.54 -28.89 -26.20
N VAL A 197 20.24 -29.66 -27.25
CA VAL A 197 19.57 -29.17 -28.47
C VAL A 197 18.05 -29.41 -28.37
N LEU A 198 17.25 -28.46 -28.84
CA LEU A 198 15.78 -28.64 -28.91
C LEU A 198 15.43 -29.38 -30.20
N VAL A 199 14.54 -30.38 -30.13
CA VAL A 199 14.05 -31.02 -31.38
C VAL A 199 13.26 -30.01 -32.24
N PRO A 200 13.29 -30.14 -33.59
CA PRO A 200 12.59 -29.21 -34.48
C PRO A 200 11.10 -29.04 -34.16
N GLU A 201 10.43 -30.12 -33.80
CA GLU A 201 9.00 -30.14 -33.50
C GLU A 201 8.66 -29.31 -32.25
N LEU A 202 9.60 -29.17 -31.30
CA LEU A 202 9.42 -28.28 -30.15
C LEU A 202 9.47 -26.82 -30.57
N VAL A 203 10.43 -26.46 -31.41
CA VAL A 203 10.60 -25.08 -31.88
C VAL A 203 9.41 -24.67 -32.74
N GLU A 204 8.97 -25.55 -33.65
CA GLU A 204 7.78 -25.33 -34.46
C GLU A 204 6.52 -25.14 -33.60
N ALA A 205 6.31 -26.00 -32.60
CA ALA A 205 5.17 -25.87 -31.70
C ALA A 205 5.19 -24.57 -30.88
N ALA A 206 6.35 -24.16 -30.37
CA ALA A 206 6.50 -22.90 -29.63
C ALA A 206 6.23 -21.65 -30.50
N ARG A 207 6.42 -21.75 -31.82
CA ARG A 207 6.16 -20.66 -32.78
C ARG A 207 4.70 -20.54 -33.21
N THR A 208 3.85 -21.53 -32.90
CA THR A 208 2.43 -21.48 -33.28
C THR A 208 1.70 -20.34 -32.55
N GLU A 209 0.84 -19.62 -33.25
CA GLU A 209 0.05 -18.52 -32.67
C GLU A 209 -0.83 -19.01 -31.52
N GLU A 210 -1.28 -20.27 -31.53
CA GLU A 210 -2.07 -20.86 -30.43
C GLU A 210 -1.27 -21.02 -29.14
N VAL A 211 0.05 -21.26 -29.22
CA VAL A 211 0.95 -21.33 -28.04
C VAL A 211 1.41 -19.92 -27.63
N LYS A 212 1.66 -19.02 -28.59
CA LYS A 212 2.01 -17.61 -28.31
C LYS A 212 0.86 -16.82 -27.68
N LEU A 213 -0.36 -17.02 -28.19
CA LEU A 213 -1.60 -16.42 -27.66
C LEU A 213 -2.21 -17.27 -26.54
N GLY A 214 -1.63 -18.44 -26.25
CA GLY A 214 -2.16 -19.51 -25.41
C GLY A 214 -2.73 -18.99 -24.11
N VAL A 215 -4.03 -18.69 -24.16
CA VAL A 215 -4.84 -17.94 -23.20
C VAL A 215 -4.05 -16.78 -22.60
N GLN A 216 -4.26 -15.54 -23.09
CA GLN A 216 -3.56 -14.30 -22.66
C GLN A 216 -3.40 -14.10 -21.13
N ASP A 217 -4.09 -14.88 -20.31
CA ASP A 217 -3.94 -14.93 -18.85
C ASP A 217 -2.75 -15.80 -18.35
N HIS A 218 -2.35 -16.91 -19.02
CA HIS A 218 -1.48 -17.94 -18.39
C HIS A 218 0.04 -17.69 -18.41
N PHE A 219 0.60 -17.04 -19.44
CA PHE A 219 2.02 -16.60 -19.40
C PHE A 219 2.22 -15.45 -18.40
N LEU A 220 1.24 -14.56 -18.33
CA LEU A 220 1.22 -13.43 -17.40
C LEU A 220 1.01 -13.88 -15.95
N ASP A 221 0.41 -15.03 -15.67
CA ASP A 221 0.30 -15.55 -14.30
C ASP A 221 1.66 -15.96 -13.67
N GLY A 222 2.68 -16.24 -14.48
CA GLY A 222 3.96 -16.82 -14.02
C GLY A 222 5.12 -15.83 -13.84
N ILE A 223 5.14 -14.74 -14.64
CA ILE A 223 6.21 -13.72 -14.65
C ILE A 223 5.70 -12.26 -14.81
N PRO A 224 4.48 -11.89 -14.36
CA PRO A 224 3.91 -10.56 -14.66
C PRO A 224 4.76 -9.44 -14.06
N VAL A 225 5.35 -9.73 -12.90
CA VAL A 225 6.20 -8.82 -12.14
C VAL A 225 7.43 -8.39 -12.95
N LEU A 226 8.03 -9.30 -13.72
CA LEU A 226 9.20 -8.99 -14.54
C LEU A 226 8.85 -8.12 -15.75
N PHE A 227 7.65 -8.29 -16.34
CA PHE A 227 7.18 -7.45 -17.45
C PHE A 227 6.80 -6.04 -16.98
N GLU A 228 6.08 -5.93 -15.85
CA GLU A 228 5.81 -4.64 -15.21
C GLU A 228 7.12 -3.96 -14.79
N GLY A 229 8.06 -4.74 -14.26
CA GLY A 229 9.41 -4.29 -13.95
C GLY A 229 10.16 -3.79 -15.18
N ALA A 230 10.09 -4.50 -16.31
CA ALA A 230 10.77 -4.12 -17.54
C ALA A 230 10.28 -2.80 -18.11
N LYS A 231 8.98 -2.53 -18.04
CA LYS A 231 8.41 -1.23 -18.40
C LYS A 231 8.96 -0.11 -17.52
N LEU A 232 9.05 -0.34 -16.20
CA LEU A 232 9.60 0.65 -15.28
C LEU A 232 11.09 0.90 -15.51
N VAL A 233 11.87 -0.13 -15.83
CA VAL A 233 13.31 0.02 -16.12
C VAL A 233 13.54 0.79 -17.42
N SER A 234 12.71 0.57 -18.45
CA SER A 234 12.87 1.28 -19.72
C SER A 234 12.51 2.76 -19.61
N GLU A 235 11.55 3.11 -18.76
CA GLU A 235 11.09 4.49 -18.52
C GLU A 235 11.95 5.25 -17.50
N PHE A 236 12.77 4.56 -16.71
CA PHE A 236 13.54 5.17 -15.63
C PHE A 236 14.68 6.06 -16.16
N LYS A 237 14.70 7.31 -15.69
CA LYS A 237 15.76 8.29 -15.96
C LYS A 237 16.29 8.83 -14.63
N LEU A 238 17.61 8.77 -14.42
CA LEU A 238 18.24 9.52 -13.34
C LEU A 238 18.27 11.02 -13.69
N GLY A 239 18.17 11.87 -12.68
CA GLY A 239 17.99 13.32 -12.81
C GLY A 239 18.90 13.97 -13.87
N GLY A 240 18.30 14.81 -14.72
CA GLY A 240 19.05 15.81 -15.50
C GLY A 240 19.31 15.52 -16.98
N GLU A 241 18.82 14.44 -17.59
CA GLU A 241 18.82 14.33 -19.06
C GLU A 241 17.82 15.34 -19.66
N LYS A 242 18.30 16.56 -19.93
CA LYS A 242 17.62 17.51 -20.81
C LYS A 242 17.44 16.84 -22.18
N ASN A 243 16.27 17.05 -22.78
CA ASN A 243 16.00 16.67 -24.16
C ASN A 243 17.14 17.15 -25.06
N ASP A 244 17.95 16.23 -25.58
CA ASP A 244 18.66 16.43 -26.84
C ASP A 244 17.62 16.43 -27.97
N ASN A 245 16.85 17.51 -28.06
CA ASN A 245 16.25 17.93 -29.31
C ASN A 245 17.29 18.84 -29.98
N PRO A 246 17.92 18.42 -31.09
CA PRO A 246 18.90 19.23 -31.80
C PRO A 246 18.17 20.28 -32.63
N SER A 247 17.60 21.30 -31.99
CA SER A 247 17.07 22.48 -32.67
C SER A 247 16.73 23.58 -31.68
N GLN A 248 17.71 24.46 -31.43
CA GLN A 248 17.63 25.91 -31.22
C GLN A 248 18.67 26.38 -30.18
N GLU A 249 19.89 26.62 -30.67
CA GLU A 249 20.80 27.56 -30.04
C GLU A 249 20.34 28.98 -30.34
N GLN A 250 19.97 29.76 -29.31
CA GLN A 250 20.18 31.20 -29.32
C GLN A 250 20.59 31.69 -27.92
N ASP A 251 21.78 32.28 -27.91
CA ASP A 251 22.33 33.27 -26.99
C ASP A 251 21.41 33.80 -25.88
N THR A 252 21.87 33.72 -24.64
CA THR A 252 22.01 34.94 -23.82
C THR A 252 22.95 34.73 -22.63
N THR A 253 23.75 35.75 -22.43
CA THR A 253 24.88 35.89 -21.52
C THR A 253 24.53 35.83 -20.02
N VAL A 254 25.43 35.16 -19.30
CA VAL A 254 25.67 35.09 -17.85
C VAL A 254 25.14 36.25 -17.00
N SER A 255 24.38 35.93 -15.96
CA SER A 255 24.44 36.62 -14.67
C SER A 255 24.70 35.61 -13.55
N GLU A 256 25.92 35.61 -13.01
CA GLU A 256 26.34 34.82 -11.86
C GLU A 256 25.56 35.25 -10.60
N SER A 257 24.50 34.53 -10.26
CA SER A 257 24.00 34.47 -8.90
C SER A 257 24.47 33.16 -8.28
N LYS A 258 25.26 33.25 -7.21
CA LYS A 258 25.70 32.13 -6.37
C LYS A 258 24.50 31.29 -5.93
N SER A 259 24.17 30.25 -6.69
CA SER A 259 23.31 29.16 -6.24
C SER A 259 24.11 28.32 -5.27
N GLU A 260 23.66 28.25 -4.02
CA GLU A 260 24.09 27.23 -3.06
C GLU A 260 24.04 25.86 -3.77
N LYS A 261 25.16 25.13 -3.76
CA LYS A 261 25.25 23.78 -4.32
C LYS A 261 24.20 22.91 -3.62
N ARG A 262 23.11 22.57 -4.32
CA ARG A 262 22.23 21.47 -3.93
C ARG A 262 23.05 20.19 -3.93
N ASP A 263 22.84 19.34 -2.93
CA ASP A 263 23.51 18.06 -2.81
C ASP A 263 22.85 17.05 -3.78
N ASP A 264 23.06 17.26 -5.08
CA ASP A 264 22.44 16.49 -6.17
C ASP A 264 22.70 14.97 -6.03
N SER A 265 23.84 14.60 -5.44
CA SER A 265 24.20 13.20 -5.17
C SER A 265 23.25 12.52 -4.18
N LEU A 266 22.66 13.26 -3.23
CA LEU A 266 21.75 12.70 -2.24
C LEU A 266 20.35 12.46 -2.81
N GLU A 267 19.89 13.36 -3.67
CA GLU A 267 18.63 13.19 -4.39
C GLU A 267 18.70 12.03 -5.38
N GLU A 268 19.82 11.87 -6.09
CA GLU A 268 20.10 10.71 -6.94
C GLU A 268 20.07 9.40 -6.16
N ARG A 269 20.69 9.36 -4.97
CA ARG A 269 20.68 8.18 -4.08
C ARG A 269 19.27 7.75 -3.70
N VAL A 270 18.41 8.71 -3.37
CA VAL A 270 17.02 8.43 -3.00
C VAL A 270 16.22 7.94 -4.19
N ALA A 271 16.33 8.62 -5.34
CA ALA A 271 15.59 8.24 -6.55
C ALA A 271 15.96 6.82 -7.01
N MET A 272 17.26 6.52 -7.10
CA MET A 272 17.75 5.19 -7.44
C MET A 272 17.36 4.15 -6.37
N GLY A 273 17.48 4.49 -5.08
CA GLY A 273 17.15 3.58 -3.99
C GLY A 273 15.67 3.20 -3.95
N LEU A 274 14.77 4.16 -4.20
CA LEU A 274 13.34 3.90 -4.29
C LEU A 274 12.99 3.08 -5.54
N PHE A 275 13.64 3.38 -6.67
CA PHE A 275 13.47 2.64 -7.92
C PHE A 275 13.83 1.15 -7.76
N LEU A 276 15.03 0.85 -7.23
CA LEU A 276 15.48 -0.52 -7.02
C LEU A 276 14.60 -1.30 -6.04
N ARG A 277 13.98 -0.61 -5.07
CA ARG A 277 13.07 -1.19 -4.06
C ARG A 277 11.61 -1.25 -4.50
N HIS A 278 11.29 -0.82 -5.71
CA HIS A 278 9.93 -0.86 -6.20
C HIS A 278 9.44 -2.32 -6.25
N GLN A 279 8.18 -2.58 -5.89
CA GLN A 279 7.63 -3.95 -5.75
C GLN A 279 7.70 -4.81 -7.02
N PHE A 280 7.78 -4.18 -8.20
CA PHE A 280 7.94 -4.87 -9.49
C PHE A 280 9.40 -4.97 -9.95
N ILE A 281 10.32 -4.26 -9.29
CA ILE A 281 11.76 -4.34 -9.54
C ILE A 281 12.39 -5.36 -8.59
N HIS A 282 12.11 -5.22 -7.29
CA HIS A 282 12.58 -6.12 -6.24
C HIS A 282 11.43 -6.45 -5.28
N SER A 283 11.10 -7.73 -5.19
CA SER A 283 10.13 -8.29 -4.26
C SER A 283 10.51 -9.72 -3.89
N PRO A 284 11.04 -9.95 -2.68
CA PRO A 284 11.32 -11.29 -2.19
C PRO A 284 10.08 -12.19 -2.14
N THR A 285 8.89 -11.60 -1.93
CA THR A 285 7.62 -12.35 -1.89
C THR A 285 7.14 -12.82 -3.25
N LEU A 286 7.51 -12.09 -4.31
CA LEU A 286 7.13 -12.42 -5.69
C LEU A 286 8.29 -13.07 -6.46
N ASP A 287 9.35 -13.49 -5.75
CA ASP A 287 10.58 -14.08 -6.29
C ASP A 287 11.22 -13.23 -7.40
N ALA A 288 11.08 -11.90 -7.29
CA ALA A 288 11.66 -10.94 -8.22
C ALA A 288 12.84 -10.25 -7.54
N HIS A 289 14.04 -10.43 -8.08
CA HIS A 289 15.22 -9.71 -7.63
C HIS A 289 15.59 -8.62 -8.63
N TRP A 290 15.96 -7.42 -8.16
CA TRP A 290 16.24 -6.27 -9.03
C TRP A 290 17.24 -6.58 -10.15
N THR A 291 18.28 -7.35 -9.88
CA THR A 291 19.24 -7.79 -10.91
C THR A 291 18.59 -8.65 -11.99
N GLY A 292 17.70 -9.57 -11.60
CA GLY A 292 16.94 -10.40 -12.52
C GLY A 292 15.97 -9.58 -13.36
N THR A 293 15.30 -8.60 -12.76
CA THR A 293 14.42 -7.68 -13.47
C THR A 293 15.17 -6.82 -14.47
N ILE A 294 16.30 -6.23 -14.08
CA ILE A 294 17.16 -5.43 -14.98
C ILE A 294 17.69 -6.31 -16.13
N LEU A 295 18.17 -7.51 -15.84
CA LEU A 295 18.64 -8.44 -16.87
C LEU A 295 17.52 -8.82 -17.84
N PHE A 296 16.33 -9.16 -17.33
CA PHE A 296 15.18 -9.47 -18.15
C PHE A 296 14.82 -8.30 -19.07
N SER A 297 14.85 -7.07 -18.54
CA SER A 297 14.56 -5.85 -19.29
C SER A 297 15.58 -5.62 -20.42
N LEU A 298 16.88 -5.80 -20.11
CA LEU A 298 17.95 -5.73 -21.11
C LEU A 298 17.72 -6.72 -22.25
N VAL A 299 17.38 -7.97 -21.91
CA VAL A 299 17.10 -9.01 -22.91
C VAL A 299 15.87 -8.64 -23.75
N GLN A 300 14.79 -8.13 -23.15
CA GLN A 300 13.59 -7.69 -23.88
C GLN A 300 13.89 -6.62 -24.93
N GLU A 301 14.81 -5.70 -24.64
CA GLU A 301 15.18 -4.65 -25.60
C GLU A 301 16.20 -5.10 -26.65
N LEU A 302 17.03 -6.10 -26.34
CA LEU A 302 18.01 -6.66 -27.29
C LEU A 302 17.42 -7.68 -28.25
N VAL A 303 16.42 -8.48 -27.81
CA VAL A 303 15.79 -9.53 -28.62
C VAL A 303 15.26 -9.03 -29.96
N PRO A 304 14.59 -7.86 -30.08
CA PRO A 304 14.15 -7.31 -31.36
C PRO A 304 15.29 -7.01 -32.35
N LEU A 305 16.52 -6.81 -31.87
CA LEU A 305 17.70 -6.53 -32.68
C LEU A 305 18.44 -7.79 -33.14
N TRP A 306 18.13 -8.93 -32.53
CA TRP A 306 18.76 -10.22 -32.85
C TRP A 306 18.11 -10.88 -34.07
N ARG A 307 18.94 -11.51 -34.90
CA ARG A 307 18.53 -12.33 -36.04
C ARG A 307 19.28 -13.65 -36.08
N PRO A 308 18.63 -14.75 -36.43
CA PRO A 308 19.32 -16.00 -36.72
C PRO A 308 20.12 -15.87 -38.03
N ASN A 309 21.25 -16.56 -38.17
CA ASN A 309 21.98 -16.56 -39.46
C ASN A 309 21.22 -17.36 -40.53
N ASN A 310 20.46 -18.37 -40.13
CA ASN A 310 19.54 -19.14 -40.97
C ASN A 310 18.40 -19.75 -40.10
N ASP A 311 17.30 -20.21 -40.71
CA ASP A 311 16.17 -20.80 -39.97
C ASP A 311 16.54 -22.09 -39.20
N GLN A 312 17.60 -22.81 -39.59
CA GLN A 312 18.08 -24.01 -38.91
C GLN A 312 18.84 -23.68 -37.61
N ASP A 313 19.43 -22.49 -37.49
CA ASP A 313 20.16 -22.04 -36.30
C ASP A 313 19.25 -21.81 -35.10
N LEU A 314 17.95 -21.56 -35.33
CA LEU A 314 16.93 -21.46 -34.27
C LEU A 314 16.74 -22.77 -33.48
N LEU A 315 17.19 -23.90 -34.04
CA LEU A 315 17.09 -25.23 -33.44
C LEU A 315 18.20 -25.49 -32.41
N ASN A 316 19.28 -24.71 -32.46
CA ASN A 316 20.43 -24.87 -31.57
C ASN A 316 20.68 -23.57 -30.79
N PRO A 317 20.38 -23.52 -29.48
CA PRO A 317 20.59 -22.32 -28.66
C PRO A 317 22.06 -21.91 -28.52
N LEU A 318 23.01 -22.76 -28.96
CA LEU A 318 24.44 -22.47 -29.00
C LEU A 318 24.89 -21.82 -30.32
N ASN A 319 24.04 -21.79 -31.36
CA ASN A 319 24.38 -21.18 -32.63
C ASN A 319 23.99 -19.69 -32.60
N VAL A 320 25.00 -18.84 -32.43
CA VAL A 320 24.82 -17.40 -32.21
C VAL A 320 24.43 -16.74 -33.53
N GLY A 321 23.18 -16.30 -33.61
CA GLY A 321 22.75 -15.32 -34.60
C GLY A 321 23.48 -13.98 -34.42
N PHE A 322 23.24 -13.02 -35.33
CA PHE A 322 23.88 -11.71 -35.30
C PHE A 322 22.90 -10.61 -34.84
N ILE A 323 23.45 -9.46 -34.45
CA ILE A 323 22.67 -8.26 -34.12
C ILE A 323 22.63 -7.36 -35.36
N GLU A 324 21.45 -7.09 -35.89
CA GLU A 324 21.29 -6.25 -37.10
C GLU A 324 21.73 -4.80 -36.90
N ASN A 325 21.49 -4.24 -35.71
CA ASN A 325 21.81 -2.86 -35.36
C ASN A 325 22.75 -2.82 -34.15
N GLU A 326 24.04 -3.05 -34.39
CA GLU A 326 25.06 -3.09 -33.34
C GLU A 326 25.14 -1.78 -32.55
N HIS A 327 25.00 -0.63 -33.22
CA HIS A 327 25.01 0.68 -32.56
C HIS A 327 23.88 0.82 -31.53
N GLN A 328 22.66 0.42 -31.91
CA GLN A 328 21.52 0.45 -31.00
C GLN A 328 21.69 -0.55 -29.84
N ALA A 329 22.21 -1.74 -30.11
CA ALA A 329 22.47 -2.74 -29.08
C ALA A 329 23.54 -2.26 -28.07
N VAL A 330 24.62 -1.65 -28.54
CA VAL A 330 25.64 -1.03 -27.67
C VAL A 330 25.02 0.06 -26.83
N SER A 331 24.21 0.95 -27.41
CA SER A 331 23.52 2.01 -26.65
C SER A 331 22.61 1.46 -25.56
N ILE A 332 21.87 0.39 -25.84
CA ILE A 332 21.03 -0.29 -24.85
C ILE A 332 21.91 -0.84 -23.72
N ILE A 333 22.91 -1.67 -24.05
CA ILE A 333 23.82 -2.27 -23.07
C ILE A 333 24.46 -1.21 -22.18
N GLN A 334 24.88 -0.10 -22.78
CA GLN A 334 25.56 0.99 -22.09
C GLN A 334 24.63 1.71 -21.10
N ARG A 335 23.34 1.89 -21.44
CA ARG A 335 22.33 2.43 -20.53
C ARG A 335 22.13 1.54 -19.30
N TYR A 336 21.99 0.23 -19.51
CA TYR A 336 21.86 -0.75 -18.42
C TYR A 336 23.12 -0.86 -17.58
N HIS A 337 24.30 -0.79 -18.19
CA HIS A 337 25.57 -0.75 -17.50
C HIS A 337 25.68 0.48 -16.59
N THR A 338 25.38 1.68 -17.11
CA THR A 338 25.36 2.93 -16.33
C THR A 338 24.40 2.84 -15.14
N LEU A 339 23.20 2.26 -15.33
CA LEU A 339 22.24 2.06 -14.26
C LEU A 339 22.81 1.21 -13.11
N ILE A 340 23.46 0.09 -13.45
CA ILE A 340 24.08 -0.81 -12.47
C ILE A 340 25.25 -0.10 -11.77
N MET A 341 26.18 0.46 -12.54
CA MET A 341 27.35 1.17 -11.99
C MET A 341 26.93 2.27 -11.02
N LYS A 342 25.90 3.03 -11.35
CA LYS A 342 25.39 4.10 -10.49
C LYS A 342 24.76 3.55 -9.20
N ALA A 343 24.11 2.39 -9.24
CA ALA A 343 23.62 1.72 -8.03
C ALA A 343 24.77 1.27 -7.11
N GLU A 344 25.91 0.87 -7.69
CA GLU A 344 27.12 0.52 -6.93
C GLU A 344 27.78 1.77 -6.33
N GLU A 345 27.97 2.82 -7.13
CA GLU A 345 28.53 4.11 -6.69
C GLU A 345 27.73 4.74 -5.53
N LEU A 346 26.40 4.61 -5.60
CA LEU A 346 25.49 5.09 -4.56
C LEU A 346 25.33 4.09 -3.41
N ASP A 347 26.16 3.05 -3.30
CA ASP A 347 26.11 2.03 -2.23
C ASP A 347 24.69 1.51 -1.95
N LEU A 348 23.94 1.22 -3.03
CA LEU A 348 22.55 0.76 -2.94
C LEU A 348 22.41 -0.76 -3.03
N ILE A 349 23.42 -1.49 -3.51
CA ILE A 349 23.39 -2.95 -3.70
C ILE A 349 22.84 -3.67 -2.47
N LYS A 350 23.34 -3.31 -1.28
CA LYS A 350 22.91 -3.88 0.00
C LYS A 350 21.71 -3.15 0.60
N ALA A 351 21.50 -1.89 0.23
CA ALA A 351 20.42 -1.06 0.76
C ALA A 351 19.03 -1.49 0.24
N VAL A 352 18.95 -2.25 -0.86
CA VAL A 352 17.68 -2.73 -1.42
C VAL A 352 16.93 -3.66 -0.44
N ASP A 353 17.64 -4.47 0.33
CA ASP A 353 17.05 -5.44 1.27
C ASP A 353 16.88 -4.90 2.69
N VAL A 354 17.41 -3.71 2.99
CA VAL A 354 17.38 -3.15 4.35
C VAL A 354 15.93 -2.94 4.80
N PRO A 355 15.51 -3.41 6.00
CA PRO A 355 14.16 -3.16 6.50
C PRO A 355 13.95 -1.68 6.83
N HIS A 356 12.69 -1.28 6.99
CA HIS A 356 12.38 0.04 7.53
C HIS A 356 12.88 0.12 8.98
N LEU A 357 13.59 1.20 9.34
CA LEU A 357 14.02 1.52 10.71
C LEU A 357 12.84 1.63 11.67
N LEU A 358 11.70 2.13 11.17
CA LEU A 358 10.42 2.16 11.86
C LEU A 358 9.44 1.27 11.12
N ASN A 359 8.94 0.23 11.80
CA ASN A 359 7.85 -0.57 11.25
C ASN A 359 6.48 0.10 11.52
N GLY A 360 5.40 -0.49 11.01
CA GLY A 360 4.06 0.06 11.18
C GLY A 360 3.59 0.17 12.63
N HIS A 361 4.07 -0.71 13.51
CA HIS A 361 3.80 -0.64 14.94
C HIS A 361 4.62 0.46 15.62
N ASP A 362 5.90 0.61 15.27
CA ASP A 362 6.75 1.70 15.75
C ASP A 362 6.13 3.06 15.38
N LEU A 363 5.70 3.23 14.14
CA LEU A 363 5.03 4.45 13.67
C LEU A 363 3.71 4.72 14.40
N ALA A 364 2.92 3.67 14.62
CA ALA A 364 1.66 3.75 15.37
C ALA A 364 1.89 4.19 16.82
N THR A 365 2.88 3.59 17.49
CA THR A 365 3.26 3.93 18.85
C THR A 365 3.87 5.33 18.93
N LEU A 366 4.77 5.67 18.01
CA LEU A 366 5.47 6.96 17.95
C LEU A 366 4.51 8.14 17.76
N LEU A 367 3.49 7.97 16.91
CA LEU A 367 2.51 8.99 16.59
C LEU A 367 1.29 8.93 17.52
N GLY A 368 1.13 7.85 18.30
CA GLY A 368 -0.07 7.59 19.11
C GLY A 368 -1.30 7.24 18.25
N TRP A 369 -1.08 6.69 17.05
CA TRP A 369 -2.09 6.44 16.03
C TRP A 369 -2.41 4.95 15.96
N ARG A 370 -3.68 4.57 15.78
CA ARG A 370 -4.00 3.15 15.49
C ARG A 370 -3.46 2.77 14.10
N PRO A 371 -2.83 1.59 13.92
CA PRO A 371 -2.38 1.13 12.61
C PRO A 371 -3.53 1.13 11.59
N GLY A 372 -3.26 1.63 10.38
CA GLY A 372 -4.27 1.77 9.32
C GLY A 372 -3.64 2.09 7.96
N SER A 373 -4.46 2.48 6.98
CA SER A 373 -4.01 2.75 5.60
C SER A 373 -2.93 3.84 5.49
N TRP A 374 -2.89 4.77 6.45
CA TRP A 374 -1.88 5.83 6.55
C TRP A 374 -0.45 5.30 6.75
N VAL A 375 -0.30 4.10 7.34
CA VAL A 375 1.00 3.50 7.66
C VAL A 375 1.85 3.34 6.40
N LYS A 376 1.24 2.96 5.27
CA LYS A 376 1.95 2.80 3.99
C LYS A 376 2.62 4.09 3.52
N GLY A 377 1.92 5.23 3.63
CA GLY A 377 2.47 6.53 3.25
C GLY A 377 3.60 6.99 4.16
N LYS A 378 3.52 6.71 5.47
CA LYS A 378 4.59 7.04 6.43
C LYS A 378 5.79 6.11 6.31
N LEU A 379 5.60 4.83 6.04
CA LEU A 379 6.69 3.89 5.74
C LEU A 379 7.50 4.34 4.51
N ALA A 380 6.82 4.82 3.46
CA ALA A 380 7.52 5.39 2.30
C ALA A 380 8.42 6.58 2.69
N LYS A 381 7.95 7.48 3.57
CA LYS A 381 8.74 8.61 4.09
C LYS A 381 9.89 8.17 5.00
N VAL A 382 9.69 7.13 5.80
CA VAL A 382 10.76 6.51 6.60
C VAL A 382 11.86 5.97 5.67
N MET A 383 11.49 5.31 4.58
CA MET A 383 12.46 4.80 3.60
C MET A 383 13.19 5.92 2.85
N GLU A 384 12.48 6.97 2.42
CA GLU A 384 13.11 8.18 1.85
C GLU A 384 14.16 8.77 2.81
N TRP A 385 13.82 8.91 4.09
CA TRP A 385 14.74 9.43 5.10
C TRP A 385 15.95 8.50 5.30
N GLN A 386 15.74 7.19 5.35
CA GLN A 386 16.81 6.20 5.46
C GLN A 386 17.80 6.26 4.30
N LEU A 387 17.29 6.41 3.08
CA LEU A 387 18.14 6.51 1.89
C LEU A 387 18.96 7.81 1.88
N LYS A 388 18.42 8.91 2.45
CA LYS A 388 19.16 10.17 2.66
C LYS A 388 20.18 10.11 3.79
N ASN A 389 20.00 9.22 4.77
CA ASN A 389 20.82 9.17 5.97
C ASN A 389 21.42 7.77 6.13
N PRO A 390 22.36 7.34 5.26
CA PRO A 390 23.02 6.06 5.38
C PRO A 390 23.82 6.01 6.69
N GLY A 391 23.30 5.26 7.68
CA GLY A 391 23.85 5.18 9.05
C GLY A 391 23.00 5.87 10.12
N GLY A 392 21.89 6.52 9.75
CA GLY A 392 20.95 7.12 10.68
C GLY A 392 20.33 6.08 11.63
N THR A 393 20.19 6.47 12.89
CA THR A 393 19.64 5.62 13.95
C THR A 393 18.11 5.63 13.96
N LYS A 394 17.51 4.62 14.59
CA LYS A 394 16.06 4.56 14.83
C LYS A 394 15.57 5.83 15.55
N ALA A 395 16.28 6.29 16.58
CA ALA A 395 15.91 7.47 17.37
C ALA A 395 15.92 8.77 16.55
N GLU A 396 16.90 8.95 15.66
CA GLU A 396 16.95 10.09 14.76
C GLU A 396 15.80 10.09 13.76
N CYS A 397 15.45 8.90 13.23
CA CYS A 397 14.28 8.74 12.35
C CYS A 397 12.97 9.05 13.10
N GLU A 398 12.84 8.62 14.37
CA GLU A 398 11.68 8.91 15.21
C GLU A 398 11.50 10.40 15.45
N ASN A 399 12.59 11.10 15.79
CA ASN A 399 12.58 12.54 15.98
C ASN A 399 12.22 13.26 14.67
N TRP A 400 12.83 12.84 13.55
CA TRP A 400 12.51 13.41 12.25
C TRP A 400 11.03 13.23 11.87
N ILE A 401 10.45 12.03 12.09
CA ILE A 401 9.03 11.77 11.83
C ILE A 401 8.13 12.62 12.74
N LYS A 402 8.48 12.82 14.02
CA LYS A 402 7.74 13.70 14.94
C LYS A 402 7.77 15.16 14.50
N GLU A 403 8.93 15.63 14.04
CA GLU A 403 9.13 17.01 13.58
C GLU A 403 8.54 17.26 12.19
N ASN A 404 8.53 16.24 11.32
CA ASN A 404 8.13 16.29 9.91
C ASN A 404 6.90 15.42 9.63
N ALA A 405 5.96 15.31 10.57
CA ALA A 405 4.62 14.82 10.28
C ALA A 405 3.71 16.00 9.94
N PRO A 406 3.73 16.53 8.69
CA PRO A 406 2.74 17.51 8.30
C PRO A 406 1.38 16.82 8.33
N LEU A 407 0.48 17.43 9.07
CA LEU A 407 -0.94 17.24 8.87
C LEU A 407 -1.26 17.77 7.47
N LEU A 408 -1.46 16.88 6.50
CA LEU A 408 -1.84 17.22 5.11
C LEU A 408 -3.09 18.13 5.08
N CYS A 409 -3.93 18.08 6.11
CA CYS A 409 -5.06 18.98 6.31
C CYS A 409 -4.73 20.47 6.55
N LEU A 410 -3.45 20.84 6.68
CA LEU A 410 -2.99 22.23 6.83
C LEU A 410 -2.78 22.94 5.49
N ILE A 411 -2.31 22.22 4.47
CA ILE A 411 -1.75 22.82 3.24
C ILE A 411 -2.80 23.62 2.48
N GLY A 412 -3.96 23.02 2.18
CA GLY A 412 -5.04 23.71 1.49
C GLY A 412 -5.50 24.98 2.25
N ARG A 413 -5.49 24.96 3.59
CA ARG A 413 -5.87 26.14 4.39
C ARG A 413 -4.82 27.24 4.37
N LEU A 414 -3.54 26.88 4.35
CA LEU A 414 -2.44 27.83 4.22
C LEU A 414 -2.46 28.50 2.85
N TYR A 415 -2.72 27.74 1.79
CA TYR A 415 -2.93 28.27 0.45
C TYR A 415 -4.12 29.22 0.36
N THR A 416 -5.28 28.87 0.92
CA THR A 416 -6.43 29.79 0.97
C THR A 416 -6.05 31.14 1.59
N SER A 417 -5.28 31.13 2.69
CA SER A 417 -4.81 32.35 3.35
C SER A 417 -3.76 33.11 2.54
N ARG A 418 -2.83 32.41 1.89
CA ARG A 418 -1.77 32.98 1.05
C ARG A 418 -2.37 33.63 -0.20
N LEU A 419 -3.20 32.89 -0.95
CA LEU A 419 -3.90 33.36 -2.14
C LEU A 419 -4.79 34.56 -1.80
N PHE A 420 -5.47 34.54 -0.66
CA PHE A 420 -6.26 35.68 -0.22
C PHE A 420 -5.44 36.96 0.00
N ARG A 421 -4.20 36.84 0.51
CA ARG A 421 -3.33 37.99 0.80
C ARG A 421 -2.48 38.45 -0.39
N LYS A 422 -2.11 37.54 -1.30
CA LYS A 422 -1.04 37.77 -2.28
C LYS A 422 -1.49 37.70 -3.73
N ALA A 423 -2.59 37.00 -4.04
CA ALA A 423 -3.12 37.02 -5.40
C ALA A 423 -3.74 38.40 -5.70
N PRO A 424 -3.74 38.85 -6.98
CA PRO A 424 -4.32 40.13 -7.38
C PRO A 424 -5.74 40.32 -6.84
N ALA A 425 -6.00 41.45 -6.20
CA ALA A 425 -7.24 41.68 -5.44
C ALA A 425 -8.44 41.94 -6.37
N GLU A 426 -8.16 42.41 -7.58
CA GLU A 426 -9.11 42.80 -8.61
C GLU A 426 -9.66 41.60 -9.40
N LYS A 427 -8.99 40.44 -9.32
CA LYS A 427 -9.37 39.24 -10.08
C LYS A 427 -10.17 38.25 -9.23
N PRO A 428 -11.31 37.74 -9.74
CA PRO A 428 -11.97 36.58 -9.15
C PRO A 428 -11.02 35.38 -9.11
N LEU A 429 -11.07 34.59 -8.04
CA LEU A 429 -10.27 33.37 -7.89
C LEU A 429 -11.11 32.26 -7.28
N LEU A 430 -11.05 31.08 -7.87
CA LEU A 430 -11.61 29.86 -7.32
C LEU A 430 -10.47 28.96 -6.85
N PHE A 431 -10.56 28.47 -5.62
CA PHE A 431 -9.63 27.49 -5.08
C PHE A 431 -10.42 26.28 -4.55
N LEU A 432 -10.03 25.08 -5.00
CA LEU A 432 -10.69 23.81 -4.68
C LEU A 432 -9.65 22.86 -4.08
N TYR A 433 -9.99 22.17 -2.99
CA TYR A 433 -9.07 21.26 -2.31
C TYR A 433 -9.80 20.25 -1.42
N ARG A 434 -9.14 19.14 -1.10
CA ARG A 434 -9.58 18.19 -0.06
C ARG A 434 -8.60 18.18 1.10
N ASN A 435 -9.04 17.65 2.23
CA ASN A 435 -8.18 17.43 3.39
C ASN A 435 -8.34 15.99 3.84
N GLU A 436 -7.30 15.43 4.44
CA GLU A 436 -7.45 14.23 5.25
C GLU A 436 -8.38 14.48 6.45
N SER A 437 -8.78 13.37 7.09
CA SER A 437 -9.62 13.34 8.28
C SER A 437 -9.20 14.40 9.30
N CYS A 438 -10.03 15.42 9.53
CA CYS A 438 -9.77 16.44 10.54
C CYS A 438 -11.07 17.16 10.96
N VAL A 439 -11.07 17.67 12.19
CA VAL A 439 -12.09 18.61 12.66
C VAL A 439 -11.59 20.03 12.50
N VAL A 440 -12.43 20.94 12.01
CA VAL A 440 -12.05 22.34 11.85
C VAL A 440 -13.03 23.28 12.53
N ILE A 441 -12.55 23.91 13.61
CA ILE A 441 -13.30 24.91 14.36
C ILE A 441 -13.08 26.31 13.79
N GLY A 442 -14.06 27.18 14.00
CA GLY A 442 -14.03 28.59 13.68
C GLY A 442 -13.09 29.39 14.58
N ARG A 443 -12.69 30.57 14.09
CA ARG A 443 -11.71 31.45 14.76
C ARG A 443 -12.03 31.76 16.22
N ASN A 444 -13.32 31.97 16.53
CA ASN A 444 -13.81 32.42 17.84
C ASN A 444 -14.63 31.34 18.57
N GLN A 445 -14.36 30.06 18.30
CA GLN A 445 -15.06 28.95 18.95
C GLN A 445 -14.28 28.41 20.16
N ASN A 446 -14.98 27.77 21.08
CA ASN A 446 -14.37 27.04 22.17
C ASN A 446 -14.22 25.56 21.77
N PRO A 447 -12.99 25.02 21.65
CA PRO A 447 -12.79 23.65 21.19
C PRO A 447 -13.40 22.63 22.15
N TRP A 448 -13.32 22.85 23.47
CA TRP A 448 -13.88 21.94 24.47
C TRP A 448 -15.42 21.89 24.45
N LYS A 449 -16.07 22.99 24.03
CA LYS A 449 -17.53 23.04 23.82
C LYS A 449 -17.97 22.50 22.46
N GLU A 450 -17.07 22.34 21.51
CA GLU A 450 -17.43 22.02 20.12
C GLU A 450 -16.98 20.62 19.68
N ILE A 451 -15.95 20.07 20.33
CA ILE A 451 -15.25 18.86 19.92
C ILE A 451 -15.40 17.78 21.00
N ASN A 452 -15.61 16.55 20.57
CA ASN A 452 -15.47 15.37 21.42
C ASN A 452 -14.01 14.88 21.43
N PHE A 453 -13.19 15.47 22.29
CA PHE A 453 -11.76 15.11 22.40
C PHE A 453 -11.51 13.61 22.63
N PRO A 454 -12.24 12.90 23.49
CA PRO A 454 -12.12 11.44 23.61
C PRO A 454 -12.36 10.70 22.29
N ALA A 455 -13.39 11.06 21.52
CA ALA A 455 -13.67 10.45 20.22
C ALA A 455 -12.60 10.79 19.17
N LEU A 456 -12.08 12.02 19.17
CA LEU A 456 -10.97 12.40 18.28
C LEU A 456 -9.72 11.60 18.60
N ARG A 457 -9.39 11.41 19.89
CA ARG A 457 -8.25 10.59 20.32
C ARG A 457 -8.42 9.14 19.89
N SER A 458 -9.61 8.55 20.06
CA SER A 458 -9.85 7.15 19.71
C SER A 458 -9.87 6.88 18.20
N LEU A 459 -10.38 7.84 17.41
CA LEU A 459 -10.43 7.79 15.95
C LEU A 459 -9.16 8.35 15.29
N ASN A 460 -8.24 8.89 16.09
CA ASN A 460 -7.05 9.58 15.63
C ASN A 460 -7.33 10.70 14.62
N ILE A 461 -8.30 11.54 14.95
CA ILE A 461 -8.71 12.67 14.12
C ILE A 461 -8.13 13.96 14.73
N PRO A 462 -7.20 14.64 14.04
CA PRO A 462 -6.67 15.93 14.47
C PRO A 462 -7.75 17.01 14.38
N PHE A 463 -7.59 18.10 15.14
CA PHE A 463 -8.39 19.31 14.92
C PHE A 463 -7.53 20.55 14.65
N LEU A 464 -8.12 21.50 13.94
CA LEU A 464 -7.52 22.76 13.52
C LEU A 464 -8.45 23.93 13.83
N ARG A 465 -7.86 25.09 14.14
CA ARG A 465 -8.58 26.37 14.20
C ARG A 465 -8.34 27.17 12.92
N ARG A 466 -9.41 27.53 12.22
CA ARG A 466 -9.28 28.34 10.99
C ARG A 466 -9.27 29.84 11.29
N ARG A 467 -8.79 30.62 10.32
CA ARG A 467 -8.71 32.10 10.39
C ARG A 467 -10.03 32.83 10.09
N SER A 468 -11.07 32.14 9.62
CA SER A 468 -12.42 32.65 9.41
C SER A 468 -13.36 32.29 10.57
N GLY A 469 -14.46 33.02 10.69
CA GLY A 469 -15.54 32.69 11.63
C GLY A 469 -16.40 31.50 11.16
N GLY A 470 -17.54 31.29 11.81
CA GLY A 470 -18.49 30.21 11.57
C GLY A 470 -18.35 29.03 12.54
N GLY A 471 -19.13 27.97 12.30
CA GLY A 471 -19.19 26.78 13.16
C GLY A 471 -18.11 25.73 12.89
N THR A 472 -18.18 24.63 13.63
CA THR A 472 -17.25 23.50 13.54
C THR A 472 -17.68 22.54 12.43
N VAL A 473 -16.73 22.07 11.62
CA VAL A 473 -16.98 21.12 10.52
C VAL A 473 -16.01 19.95 10.57
N TYR A 474 -16.40 18.82 10.00
CA TYR A 474 -15.53 17.64 9.82
C TYR A 474 -15.15 17.52 8.34
N HIS A 475 -13.89 17.20 8.08
CA HIS A 475 -13.36 16.98 6.75
C HIS A 475 -12.78 15.57 6.67
N ASP A 476 -12.87 14.98 5.48
CA ASP A 476 -12.16 13.79 5.02
C ASP A 476 -12.02 13.87 3.48
N LEU A 477 -11.50 12.81 2.84
CA LEU A 477 -11.37 12.76 1.38
C LEU A 477 -12.73 12.67 0.65
N GLY A 478 -13.81 12.39 1.37
CA GLY A 478 -15.19 12.46 0.85
C GLY A 478 -15.77 13.88 0.89
N ASN A 479 -15.08 14.84 1.52
CA ASN A 479 -15.47 16.25 1.58
C ASN A 479 -14.64 17.10 0.62
N THR A 480 -15.30 17.84 -0.28
CA THR A 480 -14.65 18.84 -1.13
C THR A 480 -14.74 20.23 -0.52
N ASN A 481 -13.63 20.94 -0.45
CA ASN A 481 -13.59 22.32 0.02
C ASN A 481 -13.48 23.27 -1.18
N TYR A 482 -14.25 24.34 -1.15
CA TYR A 482 -14.19 25.39 -2.15
C TYR A 482 -13.97 26.75 -1.50
N SER A 483 -13.32 27.66 -2.22
CA SER A 483 -13.10 29.05 -1.80
C SER A 483 -13.20 29.97 -3.01
N ILE A 484 -14.22 30.82 -3.02
CA ILE A 484 -14.48 31.84 -4.06
C ILE A 484 -14.02 33.19 -3.50
N HIS A 485 -12.99 33.77 -4.10
CA HIS A 485 -12.43 35.05 -3.68
C HIS A 485 -12.78 36.12 -4.71
N LEU A 486 -13.36 37.24 -4.24
CA LEU A 486 -13.80 38.34 -5.09
C LEU A 486 -13.30 39.70 -4.56
N PRO A 487 -13.17 40.72 -5.43
CA PRO A 487 -13.01 42.09 -4.99
C PRO A 487 -14.12 42.47 -4.01
N ARG A 488 -13.79 43.26 -2.97
CA ARG A 488 -14.76 43.59 -1.91
C ARG A 488 -16.04 44.24 -2.46
N ALA A 489 -15.92 45.11 -3.46
CA ALA A 489 -17.04 45.81 -4.06
C ALA A 489 -18.02 44.88 -4.80
N SER A 490 -17.53 43.73 -5.28
CA SER A 490 -18.29 42.76 -6.07
C SER A 490 -18.73 41.54 -5.25
N PHE A 491 -18.37 41.48 -3.96
CA PHE A 491 -18.63 40.31 -3.13
C PHE A 491 -20.03 40.37 -2.52
N ASP A 492 -20.87 39.40 -2.88
CA ASP A 492 -22.15 39.15 -2.23
C ASP A 492 -22.25 37.68 -1.81
N ARG A 493 -22.69 37.45 -0.56
CA ARG A 493 -22.74 36.10 0.04
C ARG A 493 -23.76 35.21 -0.65
N HIS A 494 -24.91 35.76 -0.99
CA HIS A 494 -25.99 34.99 -1.59
C HIS A 494 -25.65 34.64 -3.04
N TYR A 495 -25.05 35.58 -3.77
CA TYR A 495 -24.60 35.38 -5.13
C TYR A 495 -23.50 34.31 -5.23
N THR A 496 -22.51 34.31 -4.33
CA THR A 496 -21.50 33.23 -4.33
C THR A 496 -22.09 31.87 -4.01
N SER A 497 -23.12 31.80 -3.14
CA SER A 497 -23.87 30.55 -2.91
C SER A 497 -24.69 30.11 -4.12
N LYS A 498 -25.21 31.03 -4.95
CA LYS A 498 -25.90 30.69 -6.22
C LYS A 498 -24.99 30.00 -7.23
N ILE A 499 -23.70 30.34 -7.26
CA ILE A 499 -22.72 29.65 -8.11
C ILE A 499 -22.62 28.17 -7.70
N VAL A 500 -22.53 27.90 -6.40
CA VAL A 500 -22.47 26.53 -5.88
C VAL A 500 -23.78 25.78 -6.14
N GLN A 501 -24.92 26.45 -5.93
CA GLN A 501 -26.24 25.90 -6.24
C GLN A 501 -26.35 25.50 -7.72
N GLN A 502 -25.98 26.39 -8.63
CA GLN A 502 -26.06 26.13 -10.06
C GLN A 502 -25.12 25.00 -10.49
N ALA A 503 -23.91 24.92 -9.91
CA ALA A 503 -23.02 23.80 -10.14
C ALA A 503 -23.62 22.45 -9.72
N LEU A 504 -24.44 22.41 -8.65
CA LEU A 504 -25.17 21.19 -8.25
C LEU A 504 -26.34 20.87 -9.19
N ILE A 505 -27.09 21.90 -9.62
CA ILE A 505 -28.19 21.73 -10.59
C ILE A 505 -27.65 21.16 -11.91
N ASN A 506 -26.49 21.64 -12.38
CA ASN A 506 -25.85 21.18 -13.60
C ASN A 506 -25.44 19.69 -13.55
N ILE A 507 -25.25 19.11 -12.36
CA ILE A 507 -24.97 17.67 -12.17
C ILE A 507 -26.21 16.89 -11.72
N GLY A 508 -27.40 17.46 -11.93
CA GLY A 508 -28.68 16.79 -11.68
C GLY A 508 -29.11 16.75 -10.22
N ILE A 509 -28.56 17.60 -9.34
CA ILE A 509 -28.95 17.70 -7.93
C ILE A 509 -29.80 18.95 -7.71
N ASN A 510 -31.04 18.76 -7.27
CA ASN A 510 -31.91 19.87 -6.88
C ASN A 510 -31.45 20.47 -5.54
N ALA A 511 -30.78 21.62 -5.61
CA ALA A 511 -30.21 22.32 -4.46
C ALA A 511 -30.91 23.67 -4.23
N GLU A 512 -31.10 24.03 -2.97
CA GLU A 512 -31.65 25.31 -2.52
C GLU A 512 -30.71 26.00 -1.52
N ILE A 513 -30.83 27.32 -1.42
CA ILE A 513 -30.06 28.16 -0.50
C ILE A 513 -30.98 28.58 0.65
N ASN A 514 -30.59 28.28 1.88
CA ASN A 514 -31.35 28.71 3.05
C ASN A 514 -31.11 30.20 3.39
N GLU A 515 -31.80 30.74 4.39
CA GLU A 515 -31.64 32.13 4.87
C GLU A 515 -30.22 32.46 5.36
N ARG A 516 -29.41 31.44 5.69
CA ARG A 516 -28.03 31.58 6.14
C ARG A 516 -27.00 31.43 5.03
N ASN A 517 -27.45 31.23 3.79
CA ASN A 517 -26.64 30.96 2.61
C ASN A 517 -25.89 29.61 2.65
N ASP A 518 -26.40 28.64 3.40
CA ASP A 518 -25.99 27.24 3.29
C ASP A 518 -26.73 26.55 2.14
N ILE A 519 -26.10 25.52 1.58
CA ILE A 519 -26.69 24.72 0.50
C ILE A 519 -27.38 23.49 1.09
N CYS A 520 -28.67 23.36 0.77
CA CYS A 520 -29.54 22.27 1.19
C CYS A 520 -30.04 21.50 -0.04
N CYS A 521 -30.19 20.19 0.10
CA CYS A 521 -30.81 19.34 -0.92
C CYS A 521 -32.07 18.66 -0.38
N GLN A 522 -33.04 18.43 -1.25
CA GLN A 522 -34.32 17.83 -0.88
C GLN A 522 -34.15 16.31 -0.71
N GLY A 523 -34.22 15.81 0.53
CA GLY A 523 -34.01 14.39 0.84
C GLY A 523 -35.30 13.64 1.16
N PHE A 524 -35.33 12.36 0.77
CA PHE A 524 -36.36 11.41 1.20
C PHE A 524 -35.94 10.74 2.50
N LYS A 525 -36.76 10.82 3.55
CA LYS A 525 -36.59 9.98 4.74
C LYS A 525 -37.38 8.68 4.52
N ILE A 526 -36.69 7.55 4.33
CA ILE A 526 -37.31 6.22 4.36
C ILE A 526 -37.32 5.77 5.82
N CYS A 527 -38.49 5.77 6.47
CA CYS A 527 -38.65 5.07 7.75
C CYS A 527 -38.85 3.57 7.46
N ILE A 528 -37.95 2.72 7.96
CA ILE A 528 -38.04 1.23 7.89
C ILE A 528 -38.69 0.67 9.18
N PHE A 529 -39.55 1.45 9.84
CA PHE A 529 -40.33 0.93 10.96
C PHE A 529 -41.82 1.17 10.67
N LEU A 530 -42.55 0.05 10.64
CA LEU A 530 -43.96 -0.14 10.32
C LEU A 530 -44.27 -0.25 8.82
N GLN A 531 -45.20 -1.15 8.53
CA GLN A 531 -45.62 -1.69 7.23
C GLN A 531 -46.23 -0.67 6.24
N TYR A 532 -45.96 0.62 6.44
CA TYR A 532 -46.36 1.74 5.59
C TYR A 532 -45.14 2.62 5.31
N ARG A 533 -44.67 2.62 4.05
CA ARG A 533 -43.65 3.57 3.58
C ARG A 533 -44.24 4.98 3.54
N VAL A 534 -44.11 5.74 4.62
CA VAL A 534 -44.34 7.19 4.59
C VAL A 534 -43.03 7.86 4.17
N LEU A 535 -43.00 8.35 2.93
CA LEU A 535 -41.92 9.20 2.44
C LEU A 535 -42.14 10.61 3.00
N THR A 536 -41.36 11.02 3.99
CA THR A 536 -41.32 12.43 4.43
C THR A 536 -40.18 13.14 3.71
N LEU A 537 -40.52 14.20 2.97
CA LEU A 537 -39.55 15.10 2.37
C LEU A 537 -38.97 16.00 3.46
N ASN A 538 -37.65 15.97 3.64
CA ASN A 538 -36.95 16.84 4.56
C ASN A 538 -35.73 17.43 3.87
N TRP A 539 -35.52 18.73 4.04
CA TRP A 539 -34.31 19.40 3.59
C TRP A 539 -33.12 19.01 4.47
N LYS A 540 -32.01 18.64 3.84
CA LYS A 540 -30.77 18.21 4.51
C LYS A 540 -29.61 19.07 4.02
N HIS A 541 -28.75 19.48 4.95
CA HIS A 541 -27.57 20.28 4.62
C HIS A 541 -26.53 19.38 3.94
N VAL A 542 -25.95 19.85 2.84
CA VAL A 542 -24.85 19.18 2.13
C VAL A 542 -23.57 20.01 2.10
N SER A 543 -23.68 21.29 2.47
CA SER A 543 -22.57 22.25 2.57
C SER A 543 -22.70 23.09 3.84
N GLY A 544 -21.56 23.37 4.47
CA GLY A 544 -21.44 24.44 5.48
C GLY A 544 -20.65 25.60 4.89
N SER A 545 -21.23 26.81 4.91
CA SER A 545 -20.59 28.02 4.36
C SER A 545 -19.97 28.89 5.46
N ALA A 546 -18.85 29.52 5.17
CA ALA A 546 -18.24 30.55 6.02
C ALA A 546 -17.58 31.66 5.17
N TYR A 547 -17.37 32.83 5.79
CA TYR A 547 -17.00 34.04 5.07
C TYR A 547 -15.89 34.81 5.78
N LYS A 548 -15.08 35.54 5.02
CA LYS A 548 -14.13 36.52 5.57
C LYS A 548 -14.00 37.72 4.62
N ILE A 549 -14.04 38.91 5.21
CA ILE A 549 -13.95 40.19 4.50
C ILE A 549 -12.74 40.95 5.05
N VAL A 550 -11.88 41.45 4.16
CA VAL A 550 -10.79 42.39 4.49
C VAL A 550 -10.87 43.61 3.58
N ASN A 551 -9.98 44.60 3.76
CA ASN A 551 -10.15 45.92 3.16
C ASN A 551 -10.40 45.90 1.63
N LYS A 552 -9.60 45.14 0.86
CA LYS A 552 -9.68 45.09 -0.62
C LYS A 552 -10.40 43.86 -1.18
N ARG A 553 -10.61 42.80 -0.40
CA ARG A 553 -11.08 41.49 -0.90
C ARG A 553 -11.96 40.77 0.11
N ALA A 554 -12.82 39.88 -0.38
CA ALA A 554 -13.59 38.97 0.45
C ALA A 554 -13.58 37.55 -0.14
N TYR A 555 -13.77 36.55 0.70
CA TYR A 555 -13.98 35.18 0.23
C TYR A 555 -15.16 34.51 0.92
N HIS A 556 -15.82 33.66 0.14
CA HIS A 556 -16.77 32.64 0.57
C HIS A 556 -16.05 31.30 0.46
N HIS A 557 -15.95 30.56 1.56
CA HIS A 557 -15.49 29.19 1.52
C HIS A 557 -16.52 28.25 2.12
N GLY A 558 -16.51 27.00 1.67
CA GLY A 558 -17.43 26.01 2.20
C GLY A 558 -16.94 24.59 1.97
N THR A 559 -17.69 23.67 2.55
CA THR A 559 -17.53 22.23 2.44
C THR A 559 -18.61 21.66 1.51
N MET A 560 -18.35 20.54 0.86
CA MET A 560 -19.34 19.82 0.08
C MET A 560 -19.19 18.34 0.39
N LEU A 561 -20.18 17.78 1.07
CA LEU A 561 -20.17 16.39 1.53
C LEU A 561 -20.53 15.48 0.34
N ILE A 562 -19.54 14.89 -0.31
CA ILE A 562 -19.75 13.99 -1.47
C ILE A 562 -19.98 12.57 -0.99
N THR A 563 -19.00 12.04 -0.24
CA THR A 563 -18.95 10.67 0.29
C THR A 563 -18.35 10.61 1.70
N THR A 564 -18.46 11.70 2.45
CA THR A 564 -17.90 11.82 3.80
C THR A 564 -18.42 10.74 4.75
N GLU A 565 -17.56 10.26 5.64
CA GLU A 565 -17.87 9.30 6.69
C GLU A 565 -18.70 9.95 7.80
N LEU A 566 -20.01 10.10 7.57
CA LEU A 566 -20.92 10.85 8.45
C LEU A 566 -20.96 10.32 9.91
N HIS A 567 -20.64 9.04 10.13
CA HIS A 567 -20.54 8.47 11.48
C HIS A 567 -19.35 9.07 12.26
N LYS A 568 -18.19 9.27 11.62
CA LYS A 568 -17.01 9.93 12.22
C LYS A 568 -17.31 11.39 12.52
N LEU A 569 -17.99 12.08 11.60
CA LEU A 569 -18.48 13.45 11.81
C LEU A 569 -19.36 13.53 13.06
N GLY A 570 -20.38 12.67 13.14
CA GLY A 570 -21.31 12.65 14.26
C GLY A 570 -20.63 12.40 15.61
N ASN A 571 -19.71 11.44 15.66
CA ASN A 571 -18.97 11.10 16.88
C ASN A 571 -17.98 12.19 17.30
N SER A 572 -17.36 12.88 16.33
CA SER A 572 -16.34 13.90 16.57
C SER A 572 -16.91 15.22 17.12
N LEU A 573 -18.18 15.54 16.83
CA LEU A 573 -18.79 16.85 17.12
C LEU A 573 -19.88 16.80 18.21
N ARG A 574 -20.21 15.61 18.72
CA ARG A 574 -21.19 15.43 19.81
C ARG A 574 -20.47 15.45 21.16
N ASN A 575 -20.72 16.49 21.96
CA ASN A 575 -20.30 16.55 23.36
C ASN A 575 -21.50 16.77 24.30
N THR A 576 -21.25 16.54 25.59
CA THR A 576 -22.21 16.62 26.71
C THR A 576 -21.85 17.69 27.74
N LYS A 577 -20.98 18.64 27.38
CA LYS A 577 -20.51 19.71 28.28
C LYS A 577 -21.51 20.86 28.37
N ASP A 578 -22.76 20.58 28.71
CA ASP A 578 -23.85 21.56 28.65
C ASP A 578 -23.68 22.73 29.64
N THR A 579 -23.08 22.48 30.80
CA THR A 579 -22.78 23.48 31.83
C THR A 579 -21.63 24.43 31.48
N MET A 580 -20.88 24.17 30.39
CA MET A 580 -19.85 25.09 29.92
C MET A 580 -20.49 26.26 29.17
N VAL A 581 -20.30 27.48 29.69
CA VAL A 581 -20.82 28.72 29.14
C VAL A 581 -19.66 29.49 28.52
N THR A 582 -19.77 29.84 27.23
CA THR A 582 -18.70 30.50 26.48
C THR A 582 -19.21 31.77 25.82
N ARG A 583 -18.37 32.81 25.73
CA ARG A 583 -18.64 34.02 24.94
C ARG A 583 -18.37 33.83 23.44
N GLY A 584 -17.93 32.62 23.04
CA GLY A 584 -17.61 32.28 21.65
C GLY A 584 -18.83 31.99 20.77
N VAL A 585 -18.58 31.87 19.47
CA VAL A 585 -19.61 31.53 18.48
C VAL A 585 -19.96 30.04 18.59
N ALA A 586 -21.19 29.71 18.98
CA ALA A 586 -21.68 28.34 19.03
C ALA A 586 -21.97 27.80 17.62
N SER A 587 -21.70 26.50 17.40
CA SER A 587 -22.16 25.85 16.16
C SER A 587 -23.66 25.66 16.13
N VAL A 588 -24.23 25.76 14.93
CA VAL A 588 -25.62 25.37 14.68
C VAL A 588 -25.61 23.94 14.18
N ARG A 589 -26.22 23.04 14.94
CA ARG A 589 -26.34 21.62 14.55
C ARG A 589 -27.46 21.47 13.50
N SER A 590 -27.11 20.97 12.32
CA SER A 590 -28.06 20.62 11.26
C SER A 590 -27.88 19.17 10.83
N PRO A 591 -28.97 18.45 10.49
CA PRO A 591 -28.87 17.14 9.85
C PRO A 591 -28.19 17.24 8.48
N VAL A 592 -27.16 16.43 8.25
CA VAL A 592 -26.36 16.42 7.02
C VAL A 592 -26.51 15.12 6.23
N HIS A 593 -26.31 15.17 4.91
CA HIS A 593 -26.21 14.01 4.02
C HIS A 593 -25.14 14.20 2.95
N ASN A 594 -24.71 13.09 2.37
CA ASN A 594 -23.81 13.04 1.23
C ASN A 594 -24.54 13.29 -0.10
N LEU A 595 -23.88 13.94 -1.07
CA LEU A 595 -24.46 14.19 -2.40
C LEU A 595 -24.85 12.91 -3.14
N GLN A 596 -24.12 11.81 -2.92
CA GLN A 596 -24.43 10.52 -3.53
C GLN A 596 -25.82 9.97 -3.18
N MET A 597 -26.45 10.47 -2.11
CA MET A 597 -27.85 10.14 -1.81
C MET A 597 -28.82 10.67 -2.88
N PHE A 598 -28.50 11.82 -3.49
CA PHE A 598 -29.35 12.48 -4.48
C PHE A 598 -28.96 12.12 -5.91
N ASN A 599 -27.65 11.94 -6.16
CA ASN A 599 -27.13 11.43 -7.41
C ASN A 599 -25.92 10.52 -7.14
N PRO A 600 -26.08 9.18 -7.20
CA PRO A 600 -25.03 8.22 -6.87
C PRO A 600 -23.77 8.33 -7.74
N SER A 601 -23.89 8.89 -8.95
CA SER A 601 -22.76 9.05 -9.88
C SER A 601 -21.85 10.22 -9.52
N VAL A 602 -22.22 11.06 -8.54
CA VAL A 602 -21.40 12.22 -8.17
C VAL A 602 -20.13 11.78 -7.45
N THR A 603 -19.00 12.22 -8.00
CA THR A 603 -17.66 12.08 -7.45
C THR A 603 -17.07 13.46 -7.13
N HIS A 604 -15.92 13.47 -6.45
CA HIS A 604 -15.15 14.70 -6.23
C HIS A 604 -14.85 15.41 -7.56
N ASP A 605 -14.32 14.69 -8.54
CA ASP A 605 -13.94 15.24 -9.84
C ASP A 605 -15.15 15.77 -10.60
N PHE A 606 -16.28 15.06 -10.55
CA PHE A 606 -17.49 15.51 -11.24
C PHE A 606 -18.01 16.84 -10.64
N PHE A 607 -18.03 16.96 -9.30
CA PHE A 607 -18.37 18.22 -8.63
C PHE A 607 -17.34 19.33 -8.94
N LEU A 608 -16.04 19.00 -8.95
CA LEU A 608 -14.96 19.94 -9.27
C LEU A 608 -15.12 20.53 -10.66
N GLN A 609 -15.34 19.70 -11.68
CA GLN A 609 -15.54 20.17 -13.05
C GLN A 609 -16.77 21.05 -13.20
N SER A 610 -17.87 20.72 -12.52
CA SER A 610 -19.07 21.56 -12.53
C SER A 610 -18.85 22.92 -11.87
N MET A 611 -18.17 22.96 -10.73
CA MET A 611 -17.79 24.20 -10.04
C MET A 611 -16.89 25.08 -10.91
N ILE A 612 -15.91 24.50 -11.60
CA ILE A 612 -15.02 25.23 -12.51
C ILE A 612 -15.82 25.77 -13.69
N ALA A 613 -16.65 24.96 -14.34
CA ALA A 613 -17.45 25.37 -15.48
C ALA A 613 -18.37 26.55 -15.14
N GLU A 614 -19.08 26.47 -14.00
CA GLU A 614 -19.98 27.53 -13.57
C GLU A 614 -19.22 28.81 -13.16
N PHE A 615 -18.09 28.68 -12.47
CA PHE A 615 -17.25 29.83 -12.12
C PHE A 615 -16.68 30.53 -13.36
N ARG A 616 -16.21 29.77 -14.35
CA ARG A 616 -15.74 30.32 -15.64
C ARG A 616 -16.85 31.05 -16.38
N ARG A 617 -18.06 30.47 -16.41
CA ARG A 617 -19.24 31.05 -17.05
C ARG A 617 -19.65 32.37 -16.41
N VAL A 618 -19.65 32.45 -15.08
CA VAL A 618 -20.12 33.64 -14.34
C VAL A 618 -19.11 34.80 -14.40
N TYR A 619 -17.81 34.51 -14.36
CA TYR A 619 -16.77 35.55 -14.31
C TYR A 619 -16.00 35.71 -15.62
N GLU A 620 -16.41 35.01 -16.69
CA GLU A 620 -15.80 35.06 -18.02
C GLU A 620 -14.28 34.77 -17.99
N ILE A 621 -13.89 33.76 -17.20
CA ILE A 621 -12.49 33.37 -17.00
C ILE A 621 -12.12 32.18 -17.89
N ASN A 622 -11.14 32.37 -18.75
CA ASN A 622 -10.59 31.31 -19.62
C ASN A 622 -9.16 30.89 -19.24
N SER A 623 -8.65 31.33 -18.09
CA SER A 623 -7.31 30.96 -17.63
C SER A 623 -7.15 29.46 -17.40
N GLU A 624 -5.93 28.97 -17.60
CA GLU A 624 -5.55 27.59 -17.30
C GLU A 624 -5.70 27.29 -15.80
N ILE A 625 -6.07 26.03 -15.52
CA ILE A 625 -6.19 25.54 -14.14
C ILE A 625 -4.79 25.24 -13.64
N GLN A 626 -4.40 25.89 -12.54
CA GLN A 626 -3.16 25.56 -11.85
C GLN A 626 -3.42 24.43 -10.86
N VAL A 627 -2.90 23.24 -11.17
CA VAL A 627 -2.89 22.10 -10.26
C VAL A 627 -1.68 22.23 -9.34
N LEU A 628 -1.91 22.07 -8.04
CA LEU A 628 -0.88 22.13 -7.03
C LEU A 628 -0.73 20.75 -6.40
N ASP A 629 0.36 20.07 -6.71
CA ASP A 629 0.65 18.75 -6.16
C ASP A 629 1.28 18.86 -4.77
N ASP A 630 0.81 18.01 -3.86
CA ASP A 630 1.35 17.89 -2.51
C ASP A 630 2.66 17.10 -2.55
N ASN A 631 3.72 17.76 -3.00
CA ASN A 631 5.05 17.21 -3.14
C ASN A 631 6.02 17.80 -2.08
N PRO A 632 7.18 17.17 -1.86
CA PRO A 632 8.17 17.65 -0.89
C PRO A 632 8.59 19.11 -1.12
N ASP A 633 8.69 19.55 -2.38
CA ASP A 633 9.08 20.92 -2.72
C ASP A 633 8.04 21.94 -2.25
N MET A 634 6.75 21.63 -2.40
CA MET A 634 5.65 22.45 -1.90
C MET A 634 5.68 22.52 -0.36
N GLN A 635 5.95 21.40 0.30
CA GLN A 635 6.06 21.35 1.76
C GLN A 635 7.28 22.11 2.30
N ALA A 636 8.33 22.23 1.49
CA ALA A 636 9.54 22.99 1.81
C ALA A 636 9.36 24.52 1.72
N LEU A 637 8.24 25.01 1.15
CA LEU A 637 7.99 26.45 1.06
C LEU A 637 7.88 27.07 2.45
N GLU A 638 8.69 28.11 2.72
CA GLU A 638 8.80 28.76 4.02
C GLU A 638 7.44 29.15 4.63
N PHE A 639 6.53 29.72 3.83
CA PHE A 639 5.20 30.11 4.30
C PHE A 639 4.31 28.91 4.70
N ILE A 640 4.56 27.72 4.12
CA ILE A 640 3.88 26.49 4.51
C ILE A 640 4.43 26.04 5.87
N GLN A 641 5.75 25.96 6.03
CA GLN A 641 6.37 25.56 7.29
C GLN A 641 5.98 26.48 8.45
N ASP A 642 6.09 27.79 8.27
CA ASP A 642 5.70 28.78 9.27
C ASP A 642 4.21 28.72 9.59
N GLY A 643 3.40 28.56 8.55
CA GLY A 643 1.96 28.41 8.68
C GLY A 643 1.58 27.14 9.45
N GLN A 644 2.27 26.03 9.23
CA GLN A 644 2.06 24.79 9.97
C GLN A 644 2.45 24.97 11.43
N LYS A 645 3.62 25.57 11.72
CA LYS A 645 4.07 25.90 13.08
C LYS A 645 3.04 26.77 13.82
N GLU A 646 2.56 27.85 13.19
CA GLU A 646 1.52 28.72 13.76
C GLU A 646 0.24 27.93 14.04
N LEU A 647 -0.30 27.24 13.02
CA LEU A 647 -1.59 26.55 13.13
C LEU A 647 -1.57 25.37 14.10
N GLN A 648 -0.41 24.76 14.33
CA GLN A 648 -0.23 23.70 15.33
C GLN A 648 0.09 24.22 16.73
N SER A 649 0.54 25.46 16.87
CA SER A 649 0.86 26.04 18.17
C SER A 649 -0.34 26.01 19.12
N TRP A 650 -0.07 25.75 20.41
CA TRP A 650 -1.10 25.79 21.45
C TRP A 650 -1.78 27.17 21.49
N GLY A 651 -0.97 28.24 21.39
CA GLY A 651 -1.44 29.63 21.37
C GLY A 651 -2.45 29.91 20.25
N TRP A 652 -2.37 29.19 19.13
CA TRP A 652 -3.36 29.26 18.07
C TRP A 652 -4.56 28.33 18.28
N LYS A 653 -4.30 27.03 18.51
CA LYS A 653 -5.37 26.00 18.63
C LYS A 653 -6.30 26.28 19.80
N TYR A 654 -5.73 26.54 20.96
CA TYR A 654 -6.43 26.69 22.23
C TYR A 654 -6.37 28.12 22.76
N GLY A 655 -5.21 28.78 22.63
CA GLY A 655 -4.98 30.13 23.12
C GLY A 655 -5.86 31.21 22.49
N GLN A 656 -6.54 30.91 21.39
CA GLN A 656 -7.52 31.81 20.76
C GLN A 656 -8.95 31.63 21.26
N THR A 657 -9.16 30.78 22.27
CA THR A 657 -10.48 30.51 22.84
C THR A 657 -11.00 31.72 23.62
N PRO A 658 -12.21 32.23 23.32
CA PRO A 658 -12.83 33.28 24.11
C PRO A 658 -13.04 32.86 25.57
N GLU A 659 -13.27 33.84 26.43
CA GLU A 659 -13.61 33.61 27.83
C GLU A 659 -14.76 32.62 27.99
N PHE A 660 -14.59 31.67 28.92
CA PHE A 660 -15.62 30.70 29.27
C PHE A 660 -15.57 30.37 30.76
N SER A 661 -16.73 29.98 31.27
CA SER A 661 -16.88 29.34 32.58
C SER A 661 -17.34 27.91 32.41
N TYR A 662 -16.94 27.04 33.34
CA TYR A 662 -17.37 25.66 33.37
C TYR A 662 -17.64 25.23 34.80
N THR A 663 -18.87 24.78 35.04
CA THR A 663 -19.27 24.20 36.31
C THR A 663 -19.32 22.69 36.17
N LEU A 664 -18.51 22.02 36.97
CA LEU A 664 -18.38 20.59 37.08
C LEU A 664 -18.98 20.13 38.40
N GLU A 665 -19.66 18.99 38.40
CA GLU A 665 -20.18 18.37 39.60
C GLU A 665 -20.02 16.85 39.49
N ARG A 666 -19.51 16.22 40.54
CA ARG A 666 -19.43 14.75 40.63
C ARG A 666 -19.75 14.29 42.04
N THR A 667 -20.57 13.24 42.09
CA THR A 667 -20.87 12.50 43.31
C THR A 667 -19.90 11.33 43.44
N PHE A 668 -19.10 11.34 44.50
CA PHE A 668 -18.25 10.24 44.92
C PHE A 668 -18.94 9.43 46.03
N PRO A 669 -18.49 8.20 46.33
CA PRO A 669 -19.04 7.43 47.45
C PRO A 669 -18.95 8.15 48.81
N TRP A 670 -18.02 9.10 48.93
CA TRP A 670 -17.73 9.85 50.15
C TRP A 670 -18.32 11.27 50.18
N GLY A 671 -18.98 11.74 49.12
CA GLY A 671 -19.61 13.05 49.09
C GLY A 671 -19.69 13.68 47.70
N VAL A 672 -20.20 14.92 47.63
CA VAL A 672 -20.36 15.66 46.38
C VAL A 672 -19.29 16.74 46.27
N VAL A 673 -18.67 16.85 45.10
CA VAL A 673 -17.70 17.91 44.78
C VAL A 673 -18.18 18.71 43.58
N ASN A 674 -18.18 20.03 43.74
CA ASN A 674 -18.49 21.01 42.70
C ASN A 674 -17.24 21.85 42.40
N VAL A 675 -16.92 22.03 41.12
CA VAL A 675 -15.77 22.82 40.68
C VAL A 675 -16.22 23.85 39.66
N ILE A 676 -15.90 25.12 39.92
CA ILE A 676 -16.19 26.24 39.04
C ILE A 676 -14.87 26.77 38.50
N ILE A 677 -14.71 26.68 37.18
CA ILE A 677 -13.51 27.12 36.48
C ILE A 677 -13.87 28.30 35.59
N GLN A 678 -13.07 29.37 35.65
CA GLN A 678 -13.06 30.42 34.65
C GLN A 678 -11.75 30.36 33.88
N ALA A 679 -11.82 30.53 32.56
CA ALA A 679 -10.65 30.52 31.72
C ALA A 679 -10.74 31.57 30.61
N TYR A 680 -9.59 32.18 30.32
CA TYR A 680 -9.43 33.17 29.26
C TYR A 680 -8.20 32.83 28.43
N HIS A 681 -8.33 32.85 27.09
CA HIS A 681 -7.28 32.39 26.18
C HIS A 681 -6.78 30.96 26.50
N GLY A 682 -7.69 30.10 26.96
CA GLY A 682 -7.37 28.71 27.34
C GLY A 682 -6.54 28.57 28.63
N LEU A 683 -6.27 29.67 29.35
CA LEU A 683 -5.61 29.66 30.65
C LEU A 683 -6.65 29.80 31.75
N ILE A 684 -6.51 29.02 32.80
CA ILE A 684 -7.39 29.09 33.98
C ILE A 684 -7.09 30.40 34.72
N THR A 685 -8.09 31.25 34.86
CA THR A 685 -7.96 32.54 35.57
C THR A 685 -8.49 32.45 36.99
N GLU A 686 -9.46 31.58 37.22
CA GLU A 686 -10.05 31.33 38.54
C GLU A 686 -10.50 29.87 38.62
N CYS A 687 -10.26 29.23 39.77
CA CYS A 687 -10.76 27.91 40.10
C CYS A 687 -11.34 27.96 41.52
N LYS A 688 -12.56 27.48 41.70
CA LYS A 688 -13.22 27.33 43.00
C LYS A 688 -13.72 25.91 43.16
N ILE A 689 -13.36 25.27 44.26
CA ILE A 689 -13.72 23.90 44.59
C ILE A 689 -14.54 23.94 45.88
N HIS A 690 -15.74 23.37 45.81
CA HIS A 690 -16.68 23.25 46.93
C HIS A 690 -17.07 21.78 47.10
N GLY A 691 -17.37 21.35 48.32
CA GLY A 691 -17.87 20.01 48.57
C GLY A 691 -17.35 19.37 49.86
N ASP A 692 -17.63 18.09 49.99
CA ASP A 692 -17.35 17.27 51.18
C ASP A 692 -15.88 16.81 51.25
N ILE A 693 -14.94 17.75 51.13
CA ILE A 693 -13.50 17.51 51.22
C ILE A 693 -13.00 17.97 52.60
N GLU A 694 -12.49 17.06 53.41
CA GLU A 694 -12.06 17.35 54.79
C GLU A 694 -10.86 18.32 54.85
N ASP A 695 -9.91 18.17 53.92
CA ASP A 695 -8.67 18.95 53.88
C ASP A 695 -8.85 20.26 53.08
N GLN A 696 -9.29 21.30 53.79
CA GLN A 696 -9.52 22.63 53.21
C GLN A 696 -8.24 23.39 52.86
N GLU A 697 -7.09 23.01 53.42
CA GLU A 697 -5.81 23.63 53.10
C GLU A 697 -5.31 23.13 51.74
N TRP A 698 -5.38 21.80 51.53
CA TRP A 698 -5.12 21.18 50.24
C TRP A 698 -6.01 21.73 49.12
N VAL A 699 -7.31 21.93 49.39
CA VAL A 699 -8.23 22.51 48.39
C VAL A 699 -7.75 23.88 47.93
N LYS A 700 -7.34 24.76 48.85
CA LYS A 700 -6.84 26.10 48.51
C LYS A 700 -5.52 26.05 47.74
N GLU A 701 -4.64 25.11 48.07
CA GLU A 701 -3.40 24.88 47.32
C GLU A 701 -3.70 24.41 45.90
N LEU A 702 -4.66 23.50 45.73
CA LEU A 702 -5.09 23.02 44.42
C LEU A 702 -5.74 24.15 43.59
N GLU A 703 -6.65 24.93 44.18
CA GLU A 703 -7.24 26.09 43.50
C GLU A 703 -6.17 27.07 43.00
N LYS A 704 -5.22 27.43 43.87
CA LYS A 704 -4.14 28.38 43.55
C LYS A 704 -3.20 27.85 42.48
N SER A 705 -2.90 26.56 42.52
CA SER A 705 -1.95 25.93 41.61
C SER A 705 -2.53 25.68 40.21
N LEU A 706 -3.85 25.53 40.09
CA LEU A 706 -4.54 25.47 38.81
C LEU A 706 -4.61 26.83 38.10
N VAL A 707 -4.57 27.95 38.84
CA VAL A 707 -4.58 29.30 38.24
C VAL A 707 -3.29 29.51 37.42
N GLY A 708 -3.45 29.93 36.17
CA GLY A 708 -2.37 30.10 35.20
C GLY A 708 -2.10 28.86 34.35
N CYS A 709 -2.62 27.69 34.72
CA CYS A 709 -2.46 26.47 33.94
C CYS A 709 -3.28 26.49 32.64
N LYS A 710 -2.82 25.72 31.65
CA LYS A 710 -3.54 25.49 30.40
C LYS A 710 -4.73 24.55 30.67
N TYR A 711 -5.94 25.02 30.40
CA TYR A 711 -7.14 24.19 30.50
C TYR A 711 -7.05 23.00 29.52
N GLY A 712 -7.33 21.79 29.99
CA GLY A 712 -7.26 20.54 29.20
C GLY A 712 -5.86 19.96 28.97
N LEU A 713 -4.84 20.47 29.67
CA LEU A 713 -3.49 19.90 29.73
C LEU A 713 -3.04 19.74 31.19
N LEU A 714 -3.89 19.13 32.02
CA LEU A 714 -3.60 18.90 33.44
C LEU A 714 -2.60 17.76 33.69
N ASP A 715 -2.20 17.01 32.66
CA ASP A 715 -1.20 15.95 32.79
C ASP A 715 0.21 16.49 33.07
N GLU A 716 0.48 17.76 32.74
CA GLU A 716 1.74 18.47 33.07
C GLU A 716 1.79 18.90 34.56
N PHE A 717 0.70 18.73 35.30
CA PHE A 717 0.58 19.14 36.69
C PHE A 717 0.97 17.99 37.62
N VAL A 718 2.18 18.09 38.20
CA VAL A 718 2.67 17.16 39.24
C VAL A 718 2.07 17.59 40.58
N ILE A 719 1.18 16.75 41.12
CA ILE A 719 0.71 16.87 42.49
C ILE A 719 1.42 15.76 43.26
N ASP A 720 1.98 16.10 44.41
CA ASP A 720 2.55 15.12 45.34
C ASP A 720 1.52 14.03 45.68
N PRO A 721 1.94 12.81 46.03
CA PRO A 721 1.01 11.74 46.38
C PRO A 721 0.11 12.18 47.55
N VAL A 722 -1.19 12.21 47.28
CA VAL A 722 -2.24 12.63 48.21
C VAL A 722 -3.08 11.44 48.66
N PRO A 723 -3.84 11.54 49.78
CA PRO A 723 -4.75 10.49 50.22
C PRO A 723 -5.83 10.15 49.16
N ASN A 724 -6.47 8.99 49.31
CA ASN A 724 -7.37 8.42 48.29
C ASN A 724 -8.48 9.37 47.81
N LYS A 725 -9.10 10.19 48.68
CA LYS A 725 -10.18 11.12 48.28
C LYS A 725 -9.68 12.24 47.37
N GLN A 726 -8.53 12.84 47.69
CA GLN A 726 -7.89 13.88 46.88
C GLN A 726 -7.46 13.33 45.52
N GLN A 727 -6.96 12.09 45.49
CA GLN A 727 -6.61 11.40 44.25
C GLN A 727 -7.82 11.17 43.34
N ASP A 728 -8.99 10.83 43.90
CA ASP A 728 -10.24 10.71 43.14
C ASP A 728 -10.61 12.04 42.44
N VAL A 729 -10.49 13.17 43.16
CA VAL A 729 -10.79 14.50 42.62
C VAL A 729 -9.83 14.88 41.50
N ILE A 730 -8.52 14.65 41.68
CA ILE A 730 -7.51 14.93 40.65
C ILE A 730 -7.77 14.09 39.40
N THR A 731 -8.04 12.80 39.59
CA THR A 731 -8.31 11.86 38.49
C THR A 731 -9.55 12.31 37.72
N TRP A 732 -10.62 12.67 38.43
CA TRP A 732 -11.82 13.22 37.82
C TRP A 732 -11.56 14.50 37.03
N LEU A 733 -10.82 15.47 37.58
CA LEU A 733 -10.53 16.71 36.89
C LEU A 733 -9.70 16.48 35.61
N ARG A 734 -8.77 15.52 35.62
CA ARG A 734 -8.03 15.09 34.42
C ARG A 734 -8.92 14.40 33.38
N GLU A 735 -9.95 13.69 33.79
CA GLU A 735 -10.92 13.06 32.86
C GLU A 735 -11.82 14.11 32.20
N GLU A 736 -12.27 15.11 32.97
CA GLU A 736 -13.21 16.13 32.49
C GLU A 736 -12.56 17.22 31.65
N MET A 737 -11.31 17.60 31.94
CA MET A 737 -10.61 18.70 31.27
C MET A 737 -9.84 18.21 30.06
#